data_AF-A0A8S2A136-F1
#
_entry.id   AF-A0A8S2A136-F1
#
_cell.length_a   1.000
_cell.length_b   1.000
_cell.length_c   1.000
_cell.angle_alpha   90.00
_cell.angle_beta   90.00
_cell.angle_gamma   90.00
#
_symmetry.space_group_name_H-M   'P 1'
#
loop_
_entity.id
_entity.type
_entity.pdbx_description
1 polymer ?
#
loop_
_entity_poly.entity_id
_entity_poly.type
_entity_poly.pdbx_seq_one_letter_code
_entity_poly.pdbx_strand_id
1 'polypeptide(L)'
;MGKTAGNRDWTQIYAIYGIEQWQTLVFLLFHAFFFSLLSVLFLIYFDQICFFLDSFFLSGAARLAAGFTGAVIALSAVCLLFAAANFVYSDVPLQYEMAQRMVNSVGDWSCVKTALDLGCGRGILLNAVATQLKKTGSSGRVVGLDRSKRTTLSTLRTAKLEGVQEYVTCREGDVKTLPFGDNYFDVVVSSVFVHTVGKEHGQKSVEAAAERMRVLGEIVRVVKPGGLCVVWDLLHMPEYVRRLQELKMEDIRVSERVTAFMAGSHIVSFRKPSELVAGPREEHIHSCNSSIDSKLNPFEAGSKNFEKLVATILIFVQVWSPLPLLGLDSAYISPAEAVLYSPDTKVPRTGELALRRAIPANPSMKIIQASLEDISYLLRIPQRKPYGTMESNVKKALKVAIDDKDKILASIPADLKDKGSELYATLIDGKGGLQALITSIKKQDPDKVSLGLAASLDTVADLELLQASGLSFLLPQQYLNYPRLAGRGTVEITIEKGDGSTFSAAAGGDQRKSATIQIVIDGYSAPLTAGNFAKLVTSGAYDGAKLNTVNQAVITEDGSGKVESVSVPLEVMPSGQFEPLYRTPLSVQDGELPVLPLSVYGAVAMAHSETSDEYSSPYQFFFYLYDKRNSGLGGLSFDEGQFSVFGYTTAGKDILGQIKTGDIIKSAKLIEGQDRLILPAQNNNNSST
;
A
#
# COMPACT_ATOMS: atom_id res chain seq x y z
N MET A 1 19.38 -17.44 31.57
CA MET A 1 18.34 -16.45 31.95
C MET A 1 17.62 -16.02 30.69
N GLY A 2 16.45 -16.60 30.43
CA GLY A 2 15.64 -16.31 29.24
C GLY A 2 14.89 -14.99 29.41
N LYS A 3 15.02 -14.08 28.45
CA LYS A 3 14.19 -12.88 28.33
C LYS A 3 12.85 -13.29 27.74
N THR A 4 11.78 -13.16 28.51
CA THR A 4 10.40 -13.20 28.03
C THR A 4 10.19 -12.08 27.01
N ALA A 5 9.75 -12.45 25.80
CA ALA A 5 9.20 -11.50 24.83
C ALA A 5 7.91 -10.90 25.44
N GLY A 6 7.88 -9.60 25.75
CA GLY A 6 6.65 -9.00 26.24
C GLY A 6 6.71 -7.68 26.99
N ASN A 7 7.80 -6.93 26.99
CA ASN A 7 7.75 -5.56 27.54
C ASN A 7 8.55 -4.61 26.65
N ARG A 8 7.92 -4.16 25.57
CA ARG A 8 8.41 -3.02 24.77
C ARG A 8 8.21 -1.78 25.63
N ASP A 9 9.21 -0.91 25.71
CA ASP A 9 9.10 0.31 26.51
C ASP A 9 8.01 1.22 25.92
N TRP A 10 7.09 1.69 26.76
CA TRP A 10 6.02 2.59 26.36
C TRP A 10 6.58 3.86 25.71
N THR A 11 7.73 4.34 26.16
CA THR A 11 8.39 5.51 25.58
C THR A 11 8.68 5.31 24.08
N GLN A 12 9.07 4.10 23.69
CA GLN A 12 9.35 3.76 22.30
C GLN A 12 8.06 3.70 21.47
N ILE A 13 6.97 3.15 22.02
CA ILE A 13 5.68 3.09 21.34
C ILE A 13 5.14 4.51 21.11
N TYR A 14 5.20 5.38 22.11
CA TYR A 14 4.80 6.79 21.94
C TYR A 14 5.71 7.55 20.96
N ALA A 15 7.01 7.25 20.92
CA ALA A 15 7.93 7.87 19.97
C ALA A 15 7.60 7.49 18.50
N ILE A 16 7.10 6.28 18.28
CA ILE A 16 6.74 5.79 16.94
C ILE A 16 5.36 6.32 16.52
N TYR A 17 4.35 6.21 17.38
CA TYR A 17 2.96 6.46 17.00
C TYR A 17 2.44 7.84 17.42
N GLY A 18 3.05 8.53 18.38
CA GLY A 18 2.59 9.82 18.90
C GLY A 18 1.24 9.73 19.65
N ILE A 19 0.58 10.87 19.88
CA ILE A 19 -0.83 10.94 20.32
C ILE A 19 -1.60 11.71 19.24
N GLU A 20 -2.80 11.27 18.89
CA GLU A 20 -3.54 11.86 17.76
C GLU A 20 -4.21 13.18 18.14
N GLN A 21 -4.91 13.21 19.28
CA GLN A 21 -5.62 14.39 19.75
C GLN A 21 -4.91 15.03 20.96
N TRP A 22 -3.66 15.46 20.77
CA TRP A 22 -2.93 16.20 21.81
C TRP A 22 -3.70 17.41 22.35
N GLN A 23 -4.54 18.05 21.51
CA GLN A 23 -5.40 19.17 21.92
C GLN A 23 -6.39 18.77 23.02
N THR A 24 -7.03 17.61 22.91
CA THR A 24 -7.95 17.08 23.93
C THR A 24 -7.22 16.83 25.24
N LEU A 25 -6.02 16.26 25.17
CA LEU A 25 -5.19 16.04 26.36
C LEU A 25 -4.79 17.37 27.03
N VAL A 26 -4.31 18.34 26.24
CA VAL A 26 -3.94 19.67 26.74
C VAL A 26 -5.15 20.36 27.36
N PHE A 27 -6.32 20.28 26.72
CA PHE A 27 -7.56 20.82 27.24
C PHE A 27 -7.91 20.22 28.61
N LEU A 28 -7.90 18.89 28.74
CA LEU A 28 -8.21 18.19 29.99
C LEU A 28 -7.23 18.56 31.09
N LEU A 29 -5.92 18.60 30.80
CA LEU A 29 -4.89 18.96 31.77
C LEU A 29 -4.96 20.43 32.17
N PHE A 30 -5.24 21.33 31.24
CA PHE A 30 -5.38 22.75 31.53
C PHE A 30 -6.59 23.00 32.45
N HIS A 31 -7.74 22.38 32.17
CA HIS A 31 -8.91 22.49 33.04
C HIS A 31 -8.67 21.82 34.38
N ALA A 32 -8.03 20.65 34.41
CA ALA A 32 -7.65 20.00 35.67
C ALA A 32 -6.78 20.92 36.54
N PHE A 33 -5.79 21.58 35.93
CA PHE A 33 -4.93 22.54 36.62
C PHE A 33 -5.73 23.75 37.12
N PHE A 34 -6.60 24.32 36.28
CA PHE A 34 -7.45 25.45 36.65
C PHE A 34 -8.36 25.12 37.84
N PHE A 35 -9.08 23.99 37.80
CA PHE A 35 -9.95 23.55 38.90
C PHE A 35 -9.15 23.20 40.17
N SER A 36 -7.93 22.67 40.01
CA SER A 36 -7.03 22.41 41.15
C SER A 36 -6.61 23.72 41.82
N LEU A 37 -6.21 24.72 41.03
CA LEU A 37 -5.84 26.04 41.53
C LEU A 37 -7.03 26.73 42.19
N LEU A 38 -8.20 26.67 41.55
CA LEU A 38 -9.44 27.24 42.10
C LEU A 38 -9.84 26.56 43.40
N SER A 39 -9.66 25.23 43.52
CA SER A 39 -9.90 24.49 44.77
C SER A 39 -8.99 24.97 45.90
N VAL A 40 -7.69 25.16 45.62
CA VAL A 40 -6.73 25.68 46.61
C VAL A 40 -7.06 27.11 47.01
N LEU A 41 -7.36 27.99 46.05
CA LEU A 41 -7.79 29.36 46.34
C LEU A 41 -9.08 29.37 47.16
N PHE A 42 -10.05 28.54 46.81
CA PHE A 42 -11.31 28.42 47.55
C PHE A 42 -11.08 27.99 49.00
N LEU A 43 -10.13 27.09 49.26
CA LEU A 43 -9.73 26.69 50.61
C LEU A 43 -9.04 27.84 51.38
N ILE A 44 -8.14 28.59 50.73
CA ILE A 44 -7.46 29.75 51.35
C ILE A 44 -8.46 30.84 51.74
N TYR A 45 -9.43 31.11 50.86
CA TYR A 45 -10.43 32.16 51.03
C TYR A 45 -11.73 31.67 51.69
N PHE A 46 -11.75 30.44 52.23
CA PHE A 46 -12.96 29.77 52.67
C PHE A 46 -13.77 30.57 53.69
N ASP A 47 -13.11 31.10 54.73
CA ASP A 47 -13.80 31.90 55.77
C ASP A 47 -14.34 33.23 55.23
N GLN A 48 -13.62 33.86 54.30
CA GLN A 48 -14.08 35.11 53.66
C GLN A 48 -15.27 34.86 52.73
N ILE A 49 -15.27 33.74 52.00
CA ILE A 49 -16.39 33.29 51.17
C ILE A 49 -17.60 32.97 52.04
N CYS A 50 -17.41 32.29 53.18
CA CYS A 50 -18.48 32.01 54.13
C CYS A 50 -19.10 33.30 54.68
N PHE A 51 -18.27 34.28 55.08
CA PHE A 51 -18.74 35.58 55.55
C PHE A 51 -19.54 36.34 54.49
N PHE A 52 -19.08 36.32 53.23
CA PHE A 52 -19.82 36.89 52.11
C PHE A 52 -21.18 36.20 51.90
N LEU A 53 -21.23 34.87 51.94
CA LEU A 53 -22.46 34.09 51.76
C LEU A 53 -23.44 34.23 52.94
N ASP A 54 -22.96 34.42 54.16
CA ASP A 54 -23.81 34.73 55.33
C ASP A 54 -24.62 36.02 55.15
N SER A 55 -24.18 36.94 54.27
CA SER A 55 -24.94 38.15 53.93
C SER A 55 -26.20 37.86 53.08
N PHE A 56 -26.31 36.66 52.50
CA PHE A 56 -27.40 36.25 51.60
C PHE A 56 -28.25 35.07 52.14
N PHE A 57 -27.76 34.31 53.13
CA PHE A 57 -28.39 33.09 53.63
C PHE A 57 -28.69 33.13 55.15
N LEU A 58 -29.61 32.29 55.63
CA LEU A 58 -29.86 32.08 57.06
C LEU A 58 -28.63 31.46 57.75
N SER A 59 -28.31 31.91 58.97
CA SER A 59 -27.11 31.54 59.72
C SER A 59 -26.86 30.02 59.76
N GLY A 60 -25.71 29.58 59.25
CA GLY A 60 -25.27 28.18 59.24
C GLY A 60 -25.34 27.47 57.88
N ALA A 61 -26.17 27.95 56.94
CA ALA A 61 -26.26 27.38 55.59
C ALA A 61 -25.07 27.78 54.69
N ALA A 62 -24.45 28.93 54.93
CA ALA A 62 -23.34 29.46 54.13
C ALA A 62 -22.10 28.55 54.15
N ARG A 63 -21.71 28.04 55.32
CA ARG A 63 -20.59 27.11 55.46
C ARG A 63 -20.83 25.77 54.74
N LEU A 64 -22.07 25.26 54.81
CA LEU A 64 -22.45 24.04 54.10
C LEU A 64 -22.39 24.26 52.58
N ALA A 65 -22.96 25.36 52.09
CA ALA A 65 -22.97 25.70 50.67
C ALA A 65 -21.55 25.94 50.12
N ALA A 66 -20.71 26.66 50.87
CA ALA A 66 -19.30 26.85 50.53
C ALA A 66 -18.54 25.51 50.52
N GLY A 67 -18.72 24.68 51.55
CA GLY A 67 -18.10 23.35 51.65
C GLY A 67 -18.49 22.44 50.48
N PHE A 68 -19.78 22.40 50.14
CA PHE A 68 -20.27 21.64 48.98
C PHE A 68 -19.66 22.15 47.67
N THR A 69 -19.63 23.47 47.47
CA THR A 69 -19.05 24.08 46.26
C THR A 69 -17.56 23.76 46.13
N GLY A 70 -16.79 23.91 47.21
CA GLY A 70 -15.38 23.55 47.26
C GLY A 70 -15.14 22.06 46.97
N ALA A 71 -15.98 21.18 47.51
CA ALA A 71 -15.91 19.75 47.26
C ALA A 71 -16.20 19.39 45.78
N VAL A 72 -17.18 20.05 45.15
CA VAL A 72 -17.48 19.87 43.72
C VAL A 72 -16.32 20.34 42.84
N ILE A 73 -15.70 21.49 43.15
CA ILE A 73 -14.52 22.00 42.43
C ILE A 73 -13.35 21.01 42.54
N ALA A 74 -13.06 20.52 43.75
CA ALA A 74 -11.99 19.55 44.00
C ALA A 74 -12.25 18.22 43.27
N LEU A 75 -13.47 17.70 43.35
CA LEU A 75 -13.86 16.46 42.66
C LEU A 75 -13.76 16.62 41.14
N SER A 76 -14.14 17.78 40.60
CA SER A 76 -14.03 18.08 39.17
C SER A 76 -12.59 18.04 38.68
N ALA A 77 -11.64 18.58 39.45
CA ALA A 77 -10.22 18.48 39.13
C ALA A 77 -9.74 17.02 39.05
N VAL A 78 -10.11 16.19 40.04
CA VAL A 78 -9.76 14.76 40.06
C VAL A 78 -10.37 14.01 38.88
N CYS A 79 -11.64 14.28 38.55
CA CYS A 79 -12.32 13.69 37.40
C CYS A 79 -11.63 14.05 36.07
N LEU A 80 -11.19 15.31 35.91
CA LEU A 80 -10.47 15.76 34.72
C LEU A 80 -9.08 15.13 34.59
N LEU A 81 -8.34 14.98 35.70
CA LEU A 81 -7.07 14.24 35.71
C LEU A 81 -7.26 12.77 35.35
N PHE A 82 -8.30 12.13 35.90
CA PHE A 82 -8.64 10.75 35.56
C PHE A 82 -9.03 10.60 34.09
N ALA A 83 -9.80 11.54 33.54
CA ALA A 83 -10.14 11.56 32.12
C ALA A 83 -8.90 11.74 31.24
N ALA A 84 -7.98 12.64 31.61
CA ALA A 84 -6.70 12.82 30.92
C ALA A 84 -5.85 11.54 30.92
N ALA A 85 -5.75 10.87 32.08
CA ALA A 85 -5.02 9.61 32.21
C ALA A 85 -5.65 8.49 31.37
N ASN A 86 -6.98 8.35 31.39
CA ASN A 86 -7.70 7.38 30.56
C ASN A 86 -7.52 7.66 29.07
N PHE A 87 -7.53 8.93 28.66
CA PHE A 87 -7.29 9.33 27.29
C PHE A 87 -5.90 8.89 26.82
N VAL A 88 -4.86 9.21 27.60
CA VAL A 88 -3.47 8.81 27.30
C VAL A 88 -3.32 7.29 27.21
N TYR A 89 -3.93 6.55 28.14
CA TYR A 89 -3.91 5.08 28.14
C TYR A 89 -4.67 4.49 26.95
N SER A 90 -5.84 5.05 26.61
CA SER A 90 -6.70 4.55 25.53
C SER A 90 -6.12 4.84 24.14
N ASP A 91 -5.44 5.98 23.96
CA ASP A 91 -4.96 6.42 22.65
C ASP A 91 -3.83 5.56 22.08
N VAL A 92 -2.95 5.04 22.95
CA VAL A 92 -1.76 4.28 22.50
C VAL A 92 -1.62 2.93 23.21
N PRO A 93 -1.43 2.84 24.55
CA PRO A 93 -1.26 1.55 25.22
C PRO A 93 -2.37 0.54 24.95
N LEU A 94 -3.62 0.99 25.10
CA LEU A 94 -4.76 0.12 24.90
C LEU A 94 -4.89 -0.30 23.44
N GLN A 95 -4.69 0.61 22.48
CA GLN A 95 -4.71 0.26 21.07
C GLN A 95 -3.64 -0.77 20.73
N TYR A 96 -2.44 -0.65 21.30
CA TYR A 96 -1.37 -1.62 21.11
C TYR A 96 -1.75 -2.99 21.70
N GLU A 97 -2.27 -3.04 22.93
CA GLU A 97 -2.75 -4.27 23.55
C GLU A 97 -3.88 -4.93 22.75
N MET A 98 -4.85 -4.13 22.30
CA MET A 98 -5.96 -4.64 21.49
C MET A 98 -5.48 -5.12 20.13
N ALA A 99 -4.53 -4.42 19.48
CA ALA A 99 -3.92 -4.88 18.26
C ALA A 99 -3.26 -6.26 18.43
N GLN A 100 -2.55 -6.50 19.53
CA GLN A 100 -2.00 -7.83 19.82
C GLN A 100 -3.12 -8.88 20.03
N ARG A 101 -4.19 -8.54 20.77
CA ARG A 101 -5.33 -9.45 20.95
C ARG A 101 -6.01 -9.81 19.64
N MET A 102 -6.23 -8.82 18.77
CA MET A 102 -6.80 -9.02 17.43
C MET A 102 -5.89 -9.90 16.58
N VAL A 103 -4.58 -9.64 16.55
CA VAL A 103 -3.60 -10.44 15.81
C VAL A 103 -3.56 -11.89 16.31
N ASN A 104 -3.65 -12.10 17.62
CA ASN A 104 -3.66 -13.42 18.24
C ASN A 104 -4.97 -14.20 18.03
N SER A 105 -6.04 -13.55 17.55
CA SER A 105 -7.27 -14.26 17.17
C SER A 105 -7.13 -15.03 15.85
N VAL A 106 -6.12 -14.69 15.04
CA VAL A 106 -5.77 -15.42 13.82
C VAL A 106 -4.85 -16.58 14.21
N GLY A 107 -5.30 -17.81 13.98
CA GLY A 107 -4.63 -19.01 14.47
C GLY A 107 -3.25 -19.27 13.84
N ASP A 108 -3.11 -19.03 12.54
CA ASP A 108 -1.86 -19.25 11.81
C ASP A 108 -1.63 -18.11 10.80
N TRP A 109 -0.53 -17.37 10.98
CA TRP A 109 -0.13 -16.27 10.10
C TRP A 109 0.77 -16.71 8.94
N SER A 110 1.31 -17.94 8.98
CA SER A 110 2.18 -18.46 7.93
C SER A 110 1.43 -18.72 6.62
N CYS A 111 0.12 -18.98 6.69
CA CYS A 111 -0.75 -19.21 5.54
C CYS A 111 -1.42 -17.92 5.01
N VAL A 112 -1.38 -16.82 5.77
CA VAL A 112 -1.98 -15.54 5.39
C VAL A 112 -1.11 -14.89 4.33
N LYS A 113 -1.67 -14.70 3.13
CA LYS A 113 -1.00 -14.05 2.00
C LYS A 113 -1.45 -12.60 1.84
N THR A 114 -2.73 -12.32 2.06
CA THR A 114 -3.30 -10.97 1.92
C THR A 114 -4.12 -10.60 3.15
N ALA A 115 -3.76 -9.49 3.79
CA ALA A 115 -4.51 -8.90 4.89
C ALA A 115 -4.90 -7.44 4.61
N LEU A 116 -6.01 -6.97 5.17
CA LEU A 116 -6.50 -5.59 5.03
C LEU A 116 -6.71 -4.98 6.43
N ASP A 117 -6.21 -3.76 6.66
CA ASP A 117 -6.54 -2.93 7.82
C ASP A 117 -7.38 -1.73 7.36
N LEU A 118 -8.65 -1.70 7.79
CA LEU A 118 -9.60 -0.63 7.45
C LEU A 118 -9.53 0.52 8.47
N GLY A 119 -9.24 1.71 7.96
CA GLY A 119 -9.01 2.89 8.79
C GLY A 119 -7.67 2.79 9.50
N CYS A 120 -6.60 2.52 8.75
CA CYS A 120 -5.30 2.15 9.34
C CYS A 120 -4.69 3.26 10.22
N GLY A 121 -5.16 4.51 10.10
CA GLY A 121 -4.82 5.59 11.02
C GLY A 121 -3.32 5.85 11.08
N ARG A 122 -2.71 5.63 12.25
CA ARG A 122 -1.26 5.78 12.47
C ARG A 122 -0.48 4.46 12.30
N GLY A 123 -1.18 3.38 11.95
CA GLY A 123 -0.60 2.08 11.64
C GLY A 123 -0.34 1.19 12.85
N ILE A 124 -0.98 1.41 14.01
CA ILE A 124 -0.76 0.57 15.20
C ILE A 124 -1.16 -0.89 14.91
N LEU A 125 -2.39 -1.10 14.43
CA LEU A 125 -2.90 -2.42 14.07
C LEU A 125 -2.20 -2.96 12.81
N LEU A 126 -2.11 -2.16 11.75
CA LEU A 126 -1.41 -2.49 10.52
C LEU A 126 0.02 -3.01 10.77
N ASN A 127 0.82 -2.29 11.55
CA ASN A 127 2.21 -2.68 11.81
C ASN A 127 2.27 -3.89 12.75
N ALA A 128 1.28 -4.11 13.63
CA ALA A 128 1.20 -5.33 14.42
C ALA A 128 0.95 -6.56 13.53
N VAL A 129 0.04 -6.45 12.56
CA VAL A 129 -0.20 -7.48 11.54
C VAL A 129 1.09 -7.73 10.73
N ALA A 130 1.72 -6.68 10.21
CA ALA A 130 2.95 -6.77 9.44
C ALA A 130 4.10 -7.40 10.23
N THR A 131 4.23 -7.04 11.52
CA THR A 131 5.21 -7.63 12.44
C THR A 131 4.96 -9.14 12.60
N GLN A 132 3.70 -9.57 12.67
CA GLN A 132 3.36 -10.97 12.84
C GLN A 132 3.63 -11.79 11.57
N LEU A 133 3.32 -11.23 10.38
CA LEU A 133 3.71 -11.82 9.09
C LEU A 133 5.23 -12.00 9.03
N LYS A 134 6.00 -10.96 9.38
CA LYS A 134 7.46 -11.00 9.43
C LYS A 134 8.00 -12.07 10.40
N LYS A 135 7.45 -12.13 11.62
CA LYS A 135 7.88 -13.08 12.66
C LYS A 135 7.65 -14.54 12.27
N THR A 136 6.56 -14.81 11.57
CA THR A 136 6.20 -16.18 11.12
C THR A 136 6.88 -16.57 9.82
N GLY A 137 7.67 -15.68 9.22
CA GLY A 137 8.31 -15.91 7.92
C GLY A 137 7.31 -15.98 6.76
N SER A 138 6.08 -15.48 6.96
CA SER A 138 5.07 -15.42 5.92
C SER A 138 5.55 -14.52 4.78
N SER A 139 5.29 -14.92 3.54
CA SER A 139 5.46 -14.05 2.37
C SER A 139 4.29 -13.07 2.19
N GLY A 140 3.30 -13.10 3.09
CA GLY A 140 2.10 -12.29 3.00
C GLY A 140 2.34 -10.80 3.18
N ARG A 141 1.30 -10.02 2.88
CA ARG A 141 1.28 -8.55 2.93
C ARG A 141 0.01 -8.04 3.60
N VAL A 142 0.12 -6.86 4.19
CA VAL A 142 -1.02 -6.14 4.74
C VAL A 142 -1.20 -4.81 4.04
N VAL A 143 -2.43 -4.54 3.60
CA VAL A 143 -2.85 -3.29 2.97
C VAL A 143 -3.55 -2.43 4.02
N GLY A 144 -3.08 -1.21 4.26
CA GLY A 144 -3.77 -0.22 5.07
C GLY A 144 -4.61 0.70 4.20
N LEU A 145 -5.92 0.71 4.41
CA LEU A 145 -6.83 1.62 3.70
C LEU A 145 -7.23 2.77 4.62
N ASP A 146 -7.07 4.01 4.15
CA ASP A 146 -7.56 5.19 4.85
C ASP A 146 -8.12 6.21 3.85
N ARG A 147 -9.06 7.06 4.29
CA ARG A 147 -9.65 8.12 3.46
C ARG A 147 -8.70 9.28 3.17
N SER A 148 -7.60 9.41 3.92
CA SER A 148 -6.69 10.54 3.81
C SER A 148 -5.29 10.09 3.40
N LYS A 149 -4.80 10.63 2.28
CA LYS A 149 -3.41 10.45 1.85
C LYS A 149 -2.36 10.85 2.90
N ARG A 150 -2.66 11.87 3.72
CA ARG A 150 -1.76 12.28 4.80
C ARG A 150 -1.59 11.16 5.82
N THR A 151 -2.69 10.49 6.16
CA THR A 151 -2.75 9.39 7.12
C THR A 151 -2.01 8.17 6.59
N THR A 152 -2.22 7.80 5.32
CA THR A 152 -1.51 6.69 4.67
C THR A 152 0.01 6.91 4.63
N LEU A 153 0.47 8.13 4.31
CA LEU A 153 1.89 8.49 4.35
C LEU A 153 2.47 8.47 5.77
N SER A 154 1.72 8.94 6.77
CA SER A 154 2.12 8.86 8.18
C SER A 154 2.31 7.41 8.62
N THR A 155 1.39 6.54 8.24
CA THR A 155 1.45 5.10 8.50
C THR A 155 2.66 4.42 7.84
N LEU A 156 2.99 4.78 6.59
CA LEU A 156 4.21 4.26 5.95
C LEU A 156 5.49 4.68 6.69
N ARG A 157 5.51 5.88 7.32
CA ARG A 157 6.63 6.30 8.18
C ARG A 157 6.71 5.46 9.45
N THR A 158 5.59 5.19 10.12
CA THR A 158 5.58 4.34 11.32
C THR A 158 5.97 2.90 10.98
N ALA A 159 5.52 2.36 9.84
CA ALA A 159 5.93 1.06 9.33
C ALA A 159 7.44 0.98 9.10
N LYS A 160 8.06 2.05 8.58
CA LYS A 160 9.52 2.15 8.42
C LYS A 160 10.26 2.21 9.76
N LEU A 161 9.73 2.94 10.75
CA LEU A 161 10.32 2.99 12.10
C LEU A 161 10.20 1.64 12.82
N GLU A 162 9.12 0.90 12.58
CA GLU A 162 8.91 -0.47 13.05
C GLU A 162 9.74 -1.51 12.25
N GLY A 163 10.33 -1.10 11.13
CA GLY A 163 11.13 -1.98 10.27
C GLY A 163 10.30 -3.07 9.59
N VAL A 164 9.04 -2.77 9.26
CA VAL A 164 8.09 -3.68 8.58
C VAL A 164 7.56 -3.10 7.27
N GLN A 165 8.18 -2.04 6.76
CA GLN A 165 7.77 -1.38 5.52
C GLN A 165 7.68 -2.33 4.31
N GLU A 166 8.49 -3.40 4.29
CA GLU A 166 8.44 -4.40 3.23
C GLU A 166 7.20 -5.32 3.27
N TYR A 167 6.41 -5.27 4.34
CA TYR A 167 5.16 -6.02 4.49
C TYR A 167 3.90 -5.17 4.31
N VAL A 168 4.07 -3.84 4.26
CA VAL A 168 2.99 -2.86 4.35
C VAL A 168 2.84 -2.12 3.03
N THR A 169 1.61 -1.98 2.57
CA THR A 169 1.23 -1.00 1.54
C THR A 169 0.06 -0.19 2.06
N CYS A 170 0.04 1.11 1.79
CA CYS A 170 -1.12 1.93 2.11
C CYS A 170 -1.80 2.39 0.82
N ARG A 171 -3.13 2.41 0.83
CA ARG A 171 -3.95 2.90 -0.27
C ARG A 171 -4.97 3.90 0.25
N GLU A 172 -5.22 4.93 -0.54
CA GLU A 172 -6.35 5.83 -0.30
C GLU A 172 -7.62 5.21 -0.88
N GLY A 173 -8.74 5.33 -0.18
CA GLY A 173 -10.03 4.89 -0.71
C GLY A 173 -11.19 5.07 0.25
N ASP A 174 -12.40 5.03 -0.32
CA ASP A 174 -13.64 5.09 0.44
C ASP A 174 -14.01 3.71 0.98
N VAL A 175 -14.19 3.59 2.29
CA VAL A 175 -14.56 2.33 2.94
C VAL A 175 -15.99 1.88 2.61
N LYS A 176 -16.85 2.79 2.13
CA LYS A 176 -18.21 2.48 1.66
C LYS A 176 -18.22 1.74 0.32
N THR A 177 -17.12 1.82 -0.42
CA THR A 177 -16.91 1.15 -1.71
C THR A 177 -15.43 0.78 -1.83
N LEU A 178 -15.08 -0.39 -1.28
CA LEU A 178 -13.69 -0.80 -1.17
C LEU A 178 -13.07 -1.02 -2.57
N PRO A 179 -11.88 -0.45 -2.86
CA PRO A 179 -11.23 -0.53 -4.17
C PRO A 179 -10.51 -1.87 -4.39
N PHE A 180 -11.14 -2.97 -3.95
CA PHE A 180 -10.63 -4.33 -4.03
C PHE A 180 -11.70 -5.23 -4.62
N GLY A 181 -11.26 -6.26 -5.36
CA GLY A 181 -12.16 -7.28 -5.89
C GLY A 181 -12.76 -8.17 -4.80
N ASP A 182 -13.75 -8.95 -5.17
CA ASP A 182 -14.38 -9.93 -4.28
C ASP A 182 -13.39 -11.03 -3.89
N ASN A 183 -13.54 -11.59 -2.68
CA ASN A 183 -12.75 -12.73 -2.20
C ASN A 183 -11.23 -12.54 -2.34
N TYR A 184 -10.74 -11.37 -1.96
CA TYR A 184 -9.37 -10.95 -2.17
C TYR A 184 -8.48 -11.12 -0.91
N PHE A 185 -9.00 -10.87 0.29
CA PHE A 185 -8.23 -10.93 1.54
C PHE A 185 -8.46 -12.22 2.32
N ASP A 186 -7.39 -12.81 2.87
CA ASP A 186 -7.47 -13.92 3.82
C ASP A 186 -7.93 -13.43 5.20
N VAL A 187 -7.49 -12.22 5.59
CA VAL A 187 -7.80 -11.59 6.87
C VAL A 187 -8.19 -10.11 6.67
N VAL A 188 -9.28 -9.67 7.28
CA VAL A 188 -9.65 -8.24 7.35
C VAL A 188 -9.72 -7.80 8.81
N VAL A 189 -9.03 -6.72 9.14
CA VAL A 189 -9.02 -6.14 10.48
C VAL A 189 -9.43 -4.68 10.46
N SER A 190 -9.99 -4.19 11.57
CA SER A 190 -10.29 -2.77 11.76
C SER A 190 -10.33 -2.43 13.24
N SER A 191 -9.75 -1.30 13.64
CA SER A 191 -9.68 -0.84 15.03
C SER A 191 -10.22 0.57 15.18
N VAL A 192 -11.26 0.73 16.00
CA VAL A 192 -11.81 2.03 16.45
C VAL A 192 -12.13 2.94 15.25
N PHE A 193 -12.73 2.37 14.21
CA PHE A 193 -12.95 3.07 12.94
C PHE A 193 -14.38 2.97 12.42
N VAL A 194 -14.99 1.78 12.38
CA VAL A 194 -16.30 1.57 11.73
C VAL A 194 -17.42 2.41 12.38
N HIS A 195 -17.36 2.64 13.69
CA HIS A 195 -18.29 3.54 14.40
C HIS A 195 -18.25 5.00 13.94
N THR A 196 -17.19 5.44 13.25
CA THR A 196 -17.05 6.81 12.75
C THR A 196 -17.75 7.03 11.42
N VAL A 197 -18.11 5.96 10.71
CA VAL A 197 -18.72 6.01 9.38
C VAL A 197 -20.15 6.55 9.46
N GLY A 198 -20.48 7.51 8.57
CA GLY A 198 -21.80 8.14 8.50
C GLY A 198 -22.04 9.21 9.56
N LYS A 199 -21.03 9.60 10.35
CA LYS A 199 -21.14 10.61 11.41
C LYS A 199 -21.62 11.97 10.88
N GLU A 200 -21.38 12.28 9.61
CA GLU A 200 -21.87 13.46 8.90
C GLU A 200 -23.41 13.56 8.88
N HIS A 201 -24.12 12.43 8.97
CA HIS A 201 -25.57 12.37 9.03
C HIS A 201 -26.13 12.37 10.47
N GLY A 202 -25.25 12.52 11.48
CA GLY A 202 -25.58 12.40 12.89
C GLY A 202 -25.36 10.98 13.42
N GLN A 203 -24.68 10.87 14.57
CA GLN A 203 -24.14 9.59 15.06
C GLN A 203 -25.18 8.49 15.36
N LYS A 204 -26.45 8.87 15.60
CA LYS A 204 -27.56 7.94 15.87
C LYS A 204 -28.64 7.95 14.77
N SER A 205 -28.36 8.52 13.61
CA SER A 205 -29.32 8.54 12.51
C SER A 205 -29.44 7.18 11.83
N VAL A 206 -30.56 6.98 11.12
CA VAL A 206 -30.82 5.76 10.35
C VAL A 206 -29.85 5.66 9.18
N GLU A 207 -29.51 6.81 8.59
CA GLU A 207 -28.55 6.95 7.51
C GLU A 207 -27.14 6.53 7.96
N ALA A 208 -26.69 6.99 9.14
CA ALA A 208 -25.41 6.58 9.70
C ALA A 208 -25.34 5.07 9.96
N ALA A 209 -26.44 4.49 10.45
CA ALA A 209 -26.53 3.04 10.63
C ALA A 209 -26.45 2.29 9.29
N ALA A 210 -27.16 2.76 8.26
CA ALA A 210 -27.13 2.17 6.92
C ALA A 210 -25.72 2.17 6.32
N GLU A 211 -24.98 3.27 6.44
CA GLU A 211 -23.60 3.36 5.96
C GLU A 211 -22.66 2.41 6.70
N ARG A 212 -22.80 2.25 8.03
CA ARG A 212 -22.03 1.23 8.78
C ARG A 212 -22.36 -0.19 8.32
N MET A 213 -23.63 -0.49 8.03
CA MET A 213 -24.04 -1.80 7.53
C MET A 213 -23.51 -2.07 6.11
N ARG A 214 -23.39 -1.02 5.29
CA ARG A 214 -22.77 -1.08 3.97
C ARG A 214 -21.28 -1.42 4.08
N VAL A 215 -20.55 -0.80 5.00
CA VAL A 215 -19.14 -1.13 5.26
C VAL A 215 -18.96 -2.58 5.70
N LEU A 216 -19.83 -3.11 6.58
CA LEU A 216 -19.79 -4.54 6.93
C LEU A 216 -20.06 -5.44 5.71
N GLY A 217 -20.94 -5.03 4.81
CA GLY A 217 -21.17 -5.72 3.54
C GLY A 217 -19.92 -5.75 2.66
N GLU A 218 -19.23 -4.61 2.53
CA GLU A 218 -17.98 -4.50 1.77
C GLU A 218 -16.85 -5.36 2.40
N ILE A 219 -16.74 -5.38 3.74
CA ILE A 219 -15.81 -6.28 4.45
C ILE A 219 -16.07 -7.74 4.07
N VAL A 220 -17.34 -8.17 4.09
CA VAL A 220 -17.73 -9.53 3.73
C VAL A 220 -17.51 -9.81 2.24
N ARG A 221 -17.65 -8.81 1.37
CA ARG A 221 -17.40 -8.94 -0.07
C ARG A 221 -15.92 -9.23 -0.34
N VAL A 222 -15.02 -8.44 0.23
CA VAL A 222 -13.58 -8.53 -0.06
C VAL A 222 -12.87 -9.67 0.66
N VAL A 223 -13.42 -10.22 1.75
CA VAL A 223 -12.83 -11.40 2.41
C VAL A 223 -13.11 -12.68 1.63
N LYS A 224 -12.12 -13.57 1.54
CA LYS A 224 -12.23 -14.89 0.91
C LYS A 224 -13.19 -15.81 1.67
N PRO A 225 -13.81 -16.81 1.00
CA PRO A 225 -14.45 -17.93 1.67
C PRO A 225 -13.49 -18.59 2.67
N GLY A 226 -13.95 -18.84 3.89
CA GLY A 226 -13.13 -19.34 5.00
C GLY A 226 -12.24 -18.28 5.68
N GLY A 227 -12.12 -17.09 5.11
CA GLY A 227 -11.31 -15.99 5.65
C GLY A 227 -11.87 -15.43 6.96
N LEU A 228 -11.00 -14.79 7.74
CA LEU A 228 -11.28 -14.31 9.10
C LEU A 228 -11.34 -12.78 9.15
N CYS A 229 -12.40 -12.25 9.72
CA CYS A 229 -12.53 -10.82 9.98
C CYS A 229 -12.48 -10.54 11.48
N VAL A 230 -11.82 -9.45 11.88
CA VAL A 230 -11.66 -9.05 13.28
C VAL A 230 -11.84 -7.53 13.41
N VAL A 231 -12.92 -7.10 14.05
CA VAL A 231 -13.27 -5.67 14.21
C VAL A 231 -13.28 -5.33 15.69
N TRP A 232 -12.46 -4.38 16.13
CA TRP A 232 -12.53 -3.81 17.47
C TRP A 232 -13.21 -2.44 17.41
N ASP A 233 -14.30 -2.25 18.14
CA ASP A 233 -15.03 -0.99 18.12
C ASP A 233 -15.68 -0.57 19.44
N LEU A 234 -15.98 0.73 19.57
CA LEU A 234 -16.49 1.40 20.77
C LEU A 234 -18.02 1.39 20.88
N LEU A 235 -18.74 1.37 19.76
CA LEU A 235 -20.19 1.60 19.73
C LEU A 235 -20.89 0.67 18.73
N HIS A 236 -22.22 0.59 18.82
CA HIS A 236 -23.08 -0.11 17.84
C HIS A 236 -22.86 -1.64 17.74
N MET A 237 -22.26 -2.25 18.76
CA MET A 237 -21.90 -3.66 18.71
C MET A 237 -23.06 -4.62 18.36
N PRO A 238 -24.27 -4.47 18.97
CA PRO A 238 -25.41 -5.31 18.63
C PRO A 238 -25.86 -5.19 17.17
N GLU A 239 -25.67 -4.02 16.54
CA GLU A 239 -26.02 -3.80 15.13
C GLU A 239 -25.11 -4.64 14.22
N TYR A 240 -23.81 -4.72 14.54
CA TYR A 240 -22.88 -5.48 13.71
C TYR A 240 -23.17 -6.97 13.80
N VAL A 241 -23.40 -7.50 15.01
CA VAL A 241 -23.73 -8.92 15.20
C VAL A 241 -24.99 -9.31 14.43
N ARG A 242 -26.04 -8.48 14.51
CA ARG A 242 -27.29 -8.71 13.76
C ARG A 242 -27.04 -8.72 12.25
N ARG A 243 -26.26 -7.76 11.73
CA ARG A 243 -25.93 -7.69 10.31
C ARG A 243 -25.10 -8.88 9.84
N LEU A 244 -24.15 -9.34 10.65
CA LEU A 244 -23.34 -10.51 10.34
C LEU A 244 -24.18 -11.79 10.32
N GLN A 245 -25.19 -11.91 11.19
CA GLN A 245 -26.17 -12.99 11.14
C GLN A 245 -27.05 -12.94 9.88
N GLU A 246 -27.51 -11.75 9.47
CA GLU A 246 -28.24 -11.56 8.21
C GLU A 246 -27.41 -11.95 6.99
N LEU A 247 -26.11 -11.66 7.02
CA LEU A 247 -25.14 -12.05 5.99
C LEU A 247 -24.71 -13.53 6.09
N LYS A 248 -25.25 -14.29 7.05
CA LYS A 248 -24.95 -15.71 7.29
C LYS A 248 -23.46 -15.98 7.54
N MET A 249 -22.79 -15.09 8.29
CA MET A 249 -21.40 -15.31 8.70
C MET A 249 -21.32 -16.38 9.79
N GLU A 250 -20.22 -17.13 9.80
CA GLU A 250 -19.95 -18.22 10.73
C GLU A 250 -19.02 -17.77 11.87
N ASP A 251 -18.96 -18.56 12.95
CA ASP A 251 -18.05 -18.34 14.07
C ASP A 251 -18.06 -16.91 14.66
N ILE A 252 -19.23 -16.26 14.69
CA ILE A 252 -19.37 -14.92 15.25
C ILE A 252 -19.10 -14.97 16.77
N ARG A 253 -17.98 -14.36 17.19
CA ARG A 253 -17.56 -14.28 18.60
C ARG A 253 -17.42 -12.82 19.01
N VAL A 254 -17.89 -12.51 20.21
CA VAL A 254 -17.78 -11.18 20.82
C VAL A 254 -16.90 -11.31 22.07
N SER A 255 -15.88 -10.46 22.19
CA SER A 255 -15.01 -10.45 23.37
C SER A 255 -15.71 -9.89 24.60
N GLU A 256 -15.09 -10.13 25.76
CA GLU A 256 -15.38 -9.36 26.97
C GLU A 256 -15.21 -7.84 26.73
N ARG A 257 -15.96 -7.06 27.51
CA ARG A 257 -15.96 -5.60 27.42
C ARG A 257 -14.62 -5.04 27.88
N VAL A 258 -14.06 -4.15 27.08
CA VAL A 258 -12.84 -3.39 27.43
C VAL A 258 -13.18 -1.90 27.44
N THR A 259 -12.85 -1.17 28.51
CA THR A 259 -13.10 0.28 28.55
C THR A 259 -12.02 1.02 27.77
N ALA A 260 -12.44 1.74 26.73
CA ALA A 260 -11.60 2.57 25.86
C ALA A 260 -12.25 3.94 25.72
N PHE A 261 -11.49 5.02 25.96
CA PHE A 261 -12.01 6.39 25.95
C PHE A 261 -13.25 6.58 26.85
N MET A 262 -13.27 5.91 28.00
CA MET A 262 -14.42 5.87 28.93
C MET A 262 -15.72 5.30 28.34
N ALA A 263 -15.64 4.64 27.18
CA ALA A 263 -16.73 3.90 26.56
C ALA A 263 -16.44 2.39 26.59
N GLY A 264 -17.49 1.57 26.59
CA GLY A 264 -17.33 0.12 26.48
C GLY A 264 -17.03 -0.29 25.05
N SER A 265 -15.95 -1.02 24.82
CA SER A 265 -15.54 -1.53 23.51
C SER A 265 -15.52 -3.06 23.49
N HIS A 266 -15.67 -3.63 22.29
CA HIS A 266 -15.67 -5.07 22.07
C HIS A 266 -14.93 -5.42 20.78
N ILE A 267 -14.25 -6.58 20.78
CA ILE A 267 -13.73 -7.21 19.57
C ILE A 267 -14.79 -8.18 19.07
N VAL A 268 -15.12 -8.09 17.79
CA VAL A 268 -15.96 -9.07 17.08
C VAL A 268 -15.17 -9.72 15.98
N SER A 269 -15.10 -11.04 16.04
CA SER A 269 -14.47 -11.89 15.03
C SER A 269 -15.51 -12.79 14.38
N PHE A 270 -15.40 -13.01 13.07
CA PHE A 270 -16.30 -13.86 12.31
C PHE A 270 -15.62 -14.42 11.06
N ARG A 271 -16.15 -15.50 10.50
CA ARG A 271 -15.67 -16.11 9.25
C ARG A 271 -16.71 -16.04 8.15
N LYS A 272 -16.24 -15.91 6.91
CA LYS A 272 -17.08 -16.09 5.73
C LYS A 272 -17.23 -17.59 5.44
N PRO A 273 -18.45 -18.10 5.18
CA PRO A 273 -18.66 -19.50 4.83
C PRO A 273 -17.80 -19.96 3.65
N SER A 274 -17.31 -21.20 3.72
CA SER A 274 -16.39 -21.77 2.70
C SER A 274 -17.11 -22.26 1.42
N GLU A 275 -18.43 -22.47 1.45
CA GLU A 275 -19.23 -22.96 0.32
C GLU A 275 -20.54 -22.16 0.15
N LEU A 276 -20.85 -21.74 -1.08
CA LEU A 276 -22.22 -21.40 -1.51
C LEU A 276 -23.01 -22.71 -1.66
N VAL A 277 -23.48 -23.29 -0.55
CA VAL A 277 -24.32 -24.50 -0.63
C VAL A 277 -25.75 -24.11 -1.01
N ALA A 278 -26.12 -24.38 -2.25
CA ALA A 278 -27.51 -24.57 -2.66
C ALA A 278 -27.98 -25.96 -2.16
N GLY A 279 -28.84 -25.99 -1.15
CA GLY A 279 -29.51 -27.20 -0.68
C GLY A 279 -29.83 -27.16 0.83
N PRO A 280 -31.04 -27.57 1.26
CA PRO A 280 -31.43 -27.46 2.66
C PRO A 280 -30.67 -28.49 3.49
N ARG A 281 -29.86 -28.03 4.43
CA ARG A 281 -29.32 -28.88 5.50
C ARG A 281 -30.11 -28.60 6.78
N GLU A 282 -30.59 -29.69 7.37
CA GLU A 282 -31.39 -29.70 8.59
C GLU A 282 -30.69 -28.97 9.74
N GLU A 283 -31.48 -28.17 10.44
CA GLU A 283 -31.10 -27.38 11.60
C GLU A 283 -30.72 -28.30 12.76
N HIS A 284 -29.42 -28.42 13.05
CA HIS A 284 -28.96 -28.78 14.39
C HIS A 284 -28.69 -27.51 15.18
N ILE A 285 -29.75 -26.97 15.78
CA ILE A 285 -29.67 -25.92 16.79
C ILE A 285 -29.02 -26.52 18.04
N HIS A 286 -27.72 -26.31 18.22
CA HIS A 286 -27.14 -26.33 19.56
C HIS A 286 -27.55 -25.04 20.26
N SER A 287 -28.63 -25.13 21.03
CA SER A 287 -29.03 -24.15 22.04
C SER A 287 -27.89 -24.01 23.06
N CYS A 288 -27.03 -23.01 22.87
CA CYS A 288 -26.24 -22.45 23.95
C CYS A 288 -27.08 -21.37 24.64
N ASN A 289 -27.95 -21.81 25.54
CA ASN A 289 -28.43 -20.96 26.62
C ASN A 289 -27.26 -20.68 27.57
N SER A 290 -26.48 -19.62 27.31
CA SER A 290 -25.75 -18.97 28.39
C SER A 290 -26.73 -18.04 29.09
N SER A 291 -27.30 -18.55 30.18
CA SER A 291 -27.91 -17.74 31.21
C SER A 291 -26.95 -16.58 31.55
N ILE A 292 -27.41 -15.36 31.31
CA ILE A 292 -26.79 -14.13 31.81
C ILE A 292 -26.94 -14.16 33.33
N ASP A 293 -26.05 -14.88 34.01
CA ASP A 293 -25.83 -14.69 35.44
C ASP A 293 -24.99 -13.43 35.60
N SER A 294 -25.69 -12.31 35.77
CA SER A 294 -25.11 -11.06 36.24
C SER A 294 -24.69 -11.21 37.70
N LYS A 295 -23.58 -11.92 37.95
CA LYS A 295 -22.81 -11.72 39.17
C LYS A 295 -21.96 -10.47 38.95
N LEU A 296 -22.55 -9.31 39.27
CA LEU A 296 -21.83 -8.07 39.42
C LEU A 296 -20.71 -8.29 40.45
N ASN A 297 -19.46 -8.22 40.00
CA ASN A 297 -18.33 -8.05 40.91
C ASN A 297 -18.53 -6.69 41.63
N PRO A 298 -18.40 -6.61 42.98
CA PRO A 298 -18.59 -5.36 43.73
C PRO A 298 -17.66 -4.22 43.29
N PHE A 299 -16.58 -4.53 42.56
CA PHE A 299 -15.65 -3.56 41.98
C PHE A 299 -16.14 -2.91 40.66
N GLU A 300 -16.92 -3.60 39.83
CA GLU A 300 -17.43 -3.06 38.55
C GLU A 300 -18.61 -2.08 38.72
N ALA A 301 -19.40 -2.26 39.78
CA ALA A 301 -20.51 -1.36 40.11
C ALA A 301 -20.01 0.06 40.45
N GLY A 302 -18.86 0.14 41.12
CA GLY A 302 -18.20 1.40 41.48
C GLY A 302 -17.72 2.17 40.24
N SER A 303 -17.16 1.48 39.25
CA SER A 303 -16.67 2.09 38.01
C SER A 303 -17.79 2.70 37.17
N LYS A 304 -18.94 2.02 36.99
CA LYS A 304 -20.08 2.57 36.23
C LYS A 304 -20.71 3.82 36.86
N ASN A 305 -20.78 3.87 38.20
CA ASN A 305 -21.28 5.03 38.91
C ASN A 305 -20.28 6.19 38.85
N PHE A 306 -18.98 5.88 38.89
CA PHE A 306 -17.91 6.86 38.73
C PHE A 306 -17.84 7.43 37.30
N GLU A 307 -17.97 6.59 36.26
CA GLU A 307 -18.05 7.03 34.86
C GLU A 307 -19.23 7.99 34.63
N LYS A 308 -20.42 7.66 35.16
CA LYS A 308 -21.60 8.53 35.10
C LYS A 308 -21.38 9.85 35.85
N LEU A 309 -20.75 9.80 37.01
CA LEU A 309 -20.40 10.99 37.79
C LEU A 309 -19.43 11.90 37.03
N VAL A 310 -18.36 11.34 36.44
CA VAL A 310 -17.41 12.10 35.62
C VAL A 310 -18.10 12.70 34.39
N ALA A 311 -18.92 11.92 33.67
CA ALA A 311 -19.68 12.43 32.52
C ALA A 311 -20.63 13.58 32.91
N THR A 312 -21.27 13.48 34.07
CA THR A 312 -22.18 14.51 34.59
C THR A 312 -21.40 15.78 34.94
N ILE A 313 -20.25 15.64 35.61
CA ILE A 313 -19.34 16.75 35.93
C ILE A 313 -18.82 17.42 34.65
N LEU A 314 -18.42 16.65 33.63
CA LEU A 314 -17.95 17.19 32.34
C LEU A 314 -19.04 18.01 31.63
N ILE A 315 -20.29 17.55 31.67
CA ILE A 315 -21.44 18.30 31.15
C ILE A 315 -21.63 19.60 31.95
N PHE A 316 -21.53 19.56 33.28
CA PHE A 316 -21.59 20.76 34.12
C PHE A 316 -20.46 21.75 33.83
N VAL A 317 -19.23 21.26 33.62
CA VAL A 317 -18.07 22.10 33.23
C VAL A 317 -18.31 22.76 31.86
N GLN A 318 -18.82 22.02 30.87
CA GLN A 318 -19.18 22.57 29.56
C GLN A 318 -20.28 23.64 29.62
N VAL A 319 -21.24 23.49 30.54
CA VAL A 319 -22.32 24.47 30.74
C VAL A 319 -21.82 25.75 31.43
N TRP A 320 -20.77 25.67 32.25
CA TRP A 320 -20.22 26.81 33.00
C TRP A 320 -19.10 27.56 32.27
N SER A 321 -18.61 27.04 31.14
CA SER A 321 -17.66 27.73 30.25
C SER A 321 -18.31 27.96 28.87
N PRO A 322 -19.05 29.06 28.64
CA PRO A 322 -19.54 29.40 27.32
C PRO A 322 -18.39 30.04 26.54
N LEU A 323 -17.39 29.26 26.18
CA LEU A 323 -16.49 29.60 25.08
C LEU A 323 -16.97 28.79 23.88
N PRO A 324 -17.80 29.38 22.99
CA PRO A 324 -18.09 28.74 21.72
C PRO A 324 -16.81 28.78 20.89
N LEU A 325 -16.10 27.67 20.80
CA LEU A 325 -15.15 27.43 19.72
C LEU A 325 -15.94 27.01 18.47
N LEU A 326 -16.76 27.94 17.96
CA LEU A 326 -17.24 27.91 16.59
C LEU A 326 -16.43 28.97 15.84
N GLY A 327 -15.46 28.53 15.04
CA GLY A 327 -14.83 29.39 14.03
C GLY A 327 -13.33 29.67 14.13
N LEU A 328 -12.50 28.69 14.47
CA LEU A 328 -11.06 28.74 14.17
C LEU A 328 -10.60 27.62 13.20
N ASP A 329 -11.52 26.88 12.58
CA ASP A 329 -11.19 25.89 11.55
C ASP A 329 -10.99 26.47 10.14
N SER A 330 -11.13 27.79 9.96
CA SER A 330 -11.02 28.44 8.63
C SER A 330 -9.86 29.43 8.47
N ALA A 331 -8.97 29.57 9.45
CA ALA A 331 -7.85 30.52 9.38
C ALA A 331 -6.47 29.85 9.31
N TYR A 332 -6.37 28.71 8.62
CA TYR A 332 -5.11 28.28 8.00
C TYR A 332 -5.44 27.73 6.63
N ILE A 333 -5.63 28.63 5.66
CA ILE A 333 -5.20 28.32 4.30
C ILE A 333 -3.69 28.11 4.43
N SER A 334 -3.28 26.86 4.64
CA SER A 334 -1.90 26.46 4.46
C SER A 334 -1.51 26.98 3.08
N PRO A 335 -0.36 27.68 2.94
CA PRO A 335 0.10 28.10 1.62
C PRO A 335 0.02 26.86 0.73
N ALA A 336 -0.61 26.99 -0.43
CA ALA A 336 -0.53 25.95 -1.44
C ALA A 336 0.95 25.62 -1.57
N GLU A 337 1.37 24.46 -1.04
CA GLU A 337 2.61 23.84 -1.45
C GLU A 337 2.36 23.53 -2.91
N ALA A 338 2.62 24.52 -3.77
CA ALA A 338 3.16 24.24 -5.06
C ALA A 338 4.41 23.43 -4.74
N VAL A 339 4.24 22.10 -4.76
CA VAL A 339 5.34 21.16 -4.76
C VAL A 339 6.12 21.55 -6.01
N LEU A 340 7.13 22.38 -5.82
CA LEU A 340 8.19 22.61 -6.77
C LEU A 340 8.88 21.25 -6.88
N TYR A 341 8.31 20.38 -7.71
CA TYR A 341 8.92 19.14 -8.15
C TYR A 341 10.19 19.55 -8.87
N SER A 342 11.29 19.61 -8.11
CA SER A 342 12.61 19.34 -8.65
C SER A 342 12.47 18.10 -9.53
N PRO A 343 13.04 18.06 -10.75
CA PRO A 343 12.88 16.90 -11.62
C PRO A 343 13.24 15.65 -10.83
N ASP A 344 12.24 14.83 -10.52
CA ASP A 344 12.42 13.71 -9.60
C ASP A 344 13.48 12.80 -10.23
N THR A 345 14.66 12.82 -9.63
CA THR A 345 15.84 12.12 -10.14
C THR A 345 15.62 10.61 -10.06
N LYS A 346 14.58 10.15 -9.34
CA LYS A 346 14.21 8.75 -9.16
C LYS A 346 13.35 8.18 -10.27
N VAL A 347 12.85 8.95 -11.23
CA VAL A 347 12.13 8.36 -12.38
C VAL A 347 13.14 7.74 -13.36
N PRO A 348 12.99 6.46 -13.74
CA PRO A 348 13.77 5.84 -14.79
C PRO A 348 13.72 6.65 -16.10
N ARG A 349 14.87 6.85 -16.75
CA ARG A 349 14.95 7.60 -18.02
C ARG A 349 15.33 6.73 -19.23
N THR A 350 15.55 5.44 -18.99
CA THR A 350 15.84 4.44 -20.01
C THR A 350 15.03 3.18 -19.72
N GLY A 351 14.67 2.43 -20.76
CA GLY A 351 13.88 1.21 -20.62
C GLY A 351 14.61 0.16 -19.80
N GLU A 352 15.93 0.05 -19.97
CA GLU A 352 16.79 -0.87 -19.22
C GLU A 352 16.76 -0.58 -17.71
N LEU A 353 16.78 0.71 -17.33
CA LEU A 353 16.69 1.12 -15.93
C LEU A 353 15.29 0.87 -15.36
N ALA A 354 14.25 1.16 -16.13
CA ALA A 354 12.87 0.91 -15.72
C ALA A 354 12.63 -0.58 -15.48
N LEU A 355 13.04 -1.42 -16.45
CA LEU A 355 13.01 -2.86 -16.34
C LEU A 355 13.82 -3.33 -15.13
N ARG A 356 15.07 -2.91 -14.95
CA ARG A 356 15.85 -3.36 -13.78
C ARG A 356 15.16 -3.04 -12.45
N ARG A 357 14.58 -1.85 -12.30
CA ARG A 357 13.86 -1.48 -11.07
C ARG A 357 12.56 -2.25 -10.85
N ALA A 358 11.90 -2.66 -11.93
CA ALA A 358 10.67 -3.44 -11.90
C ALA A 358 10.85 -4.89 -11.42
N ILE A 359 12.07 -5.43 -11.40
CA ILE A 359 12.29 -6.82 -10.95
C ILE A 359 11.95 -6.93 -9.45
N PRO A 360 11.06 -7.85 -9.04
CA PRO A 360 10.85 -8.15 -7.63
C PRO A 360 12.14 -8.77 -7.06
N ALA A 361 12.78 -8.09 -6.11
CA ALA A 361 14.05 -8.55 -5.56
C ALA A 361 14.06 -8.50 -4.04
N ASN A 362 14.90 -9.34 -3.44
CA ASN A 362 15.07 -9.36 -1.99
C ASN A 362 15.73 -8.05 -1.48
N PRO A 363 15.62 -7.74 -0.18
CA PRO A 363 16.15 -6.48 0.37
C PRO A 363 17.65 -6.28 0.13
N SER A 364 18.46 -7.34 0.21
CA SER A 364 19.91 -7.28 0.02
C SER A 364 20.26 -6.89 -1.42
N MET A 365 19.59 -7.50 -2.40
CA MET A 365 19.75 -7.16 -3.82
C MET A 365 19.34 -5.72 -4.12
N LYS A 366 18.22 -5.25 -3.55
CA LYS A 366 17.80 -3.83 -3.69
C LYS A 366 18.81 -2.85 -3.11
N ILE A 367 19.49 -3.18 -2.01
CA ILE A 367 20.57 -2.34 -1.45
C ILE A 367 21.79 -2.30 -2.38
N ILE A 368 22.18 -3.45 -2.95
CA ILE A 368 23.26 -3.55 -3.92
C ILE A 368 22.94 -2.70 -5.15
N GLN A 369 21.77 -2.94 -5.76
CA GLN A 369 21.28 -2.20 -6.92
C GLN A 369 21.27 -0.68 -6.66
N ALA A 370 20.65 -0.22 -5.58
CA ALA A 370 20.56 1.20 -5.27
C ALA A 370 21.94 1.85 -5.08
N SER A 371 22.85 1.16 -4.38
CA SER A 371 24.21 1.67 -4.15
C SER A 371 24.99 1.82 -5.47
N LEU A 372 24.81 0.89 -6.41
CA LEU A 372 25.42 0.98 -7.74
C LEU A 372 24.76 2.04 -8.62
N GLU A 373 23.43 2.14 -8.62
CA GLU A 373 22.70 3.13 -9.42
C GLU A 373 23.04 4.57 -9.03
N ASP A 374 23.30 4.84 -7.75
CA ASP A 374 23.78 6.14 -7.27
C ASP A 374 25.05 6.59 -8.02
N ILE A 375 25.92 5.66 -8.41
CA ILE A 375 27.16 5.95 -9.16
C ILE A 375 26.84 6.55 -10.53
N SER A 376 25.75 6.14 -11.19
CA SER A 376 25.35 6.71 -12.49
C SER A 376 25.06 8.22 -12.36
N TYR A 377 24.46 8.65 -11.26
CA TYR A 377 24.23 10.07 -10.99
C TYR A 377 25.55 10.81 -10.70
N LEU A 378 26.43 10.21 -9.90
CA LEU A 378 27.75 10.78 -9.60
C LEU A 378 28.61 10.93 -10.86
N LEU A 379 28.49 10.01 -11.82
CA LEU A 379 29.16 10.08 -13.12
C LEU A 379 28.66 11.22 -14.01
N ARG A 380 27.47 11.80 -13.76
CA ARG A 380 26.95 12.94 -14.53
C ARG A 380 27.51 14.29 -14.10
N ILE A 381 28.16 14.38 -12.92
CA ILE A 381 28.68 15.64 -12.38
C ILE A 381 29.88 16.11 -13.23
N PRO A 382 29.84 17.29 -13.90
CA PRO A 382 30.83 17.64 -14.92
C PRO A 382 32.18 18.13 -14.36
N GLN A 383 32.22 18.76 -13.18
CA GLN A 383 33.44 19.42 -12.70
C GLN A 383 34.46 18.46 -12.06
N ARG A 384 34.17 17.94 -10.86
CA ARG A 384 35.05 17.02 -10.14
C ARG A 384 34.26 15.77 -9.79
N LYS A 385 34.60 14.65 -10.43
CA LYS A 385 33.95 13.36 -10.15
C LYS A 385 34.24 12.95 -8.70
N PRO A 386 33.20 12.64 -7.89
CA PRO A 386 33.40 12.24 -6.50
C PRO A 386 33.78 10.76 -6.41
N TYR A 387 34.97 10.39 -6.90
CA TYR A 387 35.45 9.01 -6.93
C TYR A 387 35.48 8.34 -5.54
N GLY A 388 35.74 9.09 -4.46
CA GLY A 388 35.67 8.56 -3.09
C GLY A 388 34.27 8.11 -2.69
N THR A 389 33.23 8.85 -3.07
CA THR A 389 31.83 8.47 -2.84
C THR A 389 31.46 7.26 -3.69
N MET A 390 31.89 7.23 -4.96
CA MET A 390 31.68 6.07 -5.83
C MET A 390 32.32 4.80 -5.24
N GLU A 391 33.56 4.88 -4.76
CA GLU A 391 34.25 3.76 -4.11
C GLU A 391 33.51 3.29 -2.86
N SER A 392 33.04 4.22 -2.02
CA SER A 392 32.22 3.90 -0.83
C SER A 392 30.95 3.13 -1.20
N ASN A 393 30.25 3.56 -2.26
CA ASN A 393 29.05 2.89 -2.74
C ASN A 393 29.32 1.47 -3.22
N VAL A 394 30.39 1.24 -4.00
CA VAL A 394 30.75 -0.12 -4.44
C VAL A 394 31.19 -0.99 -3.27
N LYS A 395 31.93 -0.44 -2.29
CA LYS A 395 32.30 -1.17 -1.07
C LYS A 395 31.08 -1.57 -0.24
N LYS A 396 30.08 -0.69 -0.14
CA LYS A 396 28.81 -1.00 0.53
C LYS A 396 28.08 -2.14 -0.18
N ALA A 397 27.97 -2.08 -1.50
CA ALA A 397 27.38 -3.16 -2.31
C ALA A 397 28.15 -4.49 -2.12
N LEU A 398 29.48 -4.45 -2.20
CA LEU A 398 30.33 -5.62 -2.02
C LEU A 398 30.20 -6.23 -0.62
N LYS A 399 30.16 -5.40 0.42
CA LYS A 399 29.96 -5.85 1.79
C LYS A 399 28.63 -6.59 1.94
N VAL A 400 27.53 -6.01 1.45
CA VAL A 400 26.21 -6.65 1.51
C VAL A 400 26.20 -7.97 0.72
N ALA A 401 26.81 -7.99 -0.46
CA ALA A 401 26.89 -9.19 -1.29
C ALA A 401 27.66 -10.34 -0.60
N ILE A 402 28.69 -10.03 0.19
CA ILE A 402 29.47 -11.01 0.96
C ILE A 402 28.71 -11.44 2.22
N ASP A 403 28.25 -10.49 3.02
CA ASP A 403 27.60 -10.73 4.32
C ASP A 403 26.28 -11.53 4.15
N ASP A 404 25.53 -11.27 3.06
CA ASP A 404 24.24 -11.89 2.78
C ASP A 404 24.29 -12.98 1.69
N LYS A 405 25.48 -13.53 1.35
CA LYS A 405 25.66 -14.54 0.29
C LYS A 405 24.63 -15.67 0.38
N ASP A 406 24.51 -16.28 1.56
CA ASP A 406 23.61 -17.42 1.77
C ASP A 406 22.15 -17.04 1.56
N LYS A 407 21.75 -15.82 1.95
CA LYS A 407 20.38 -15.32 1.73
C LYS A 407 20.10 -15.08 0.26
N ILE A 408 21.06 -14.51 -0.47
CA ILE A 408 20.95 -14.24 -1.91
C ILE A 408 20.77 -15.56 -2.68
N LEU A 409 21.57 -16.58 -2.37
CA LEU A 409 21.50 -17.87 -3.05
C LEU A 409 20.31 -18.74 -2.59
N ALA A 410 19.86 -18.58 -1.34
CA ALA A 410 18.68 -19.29 -0.83
C ALA A 410 17.38 -18.86 -1.52
N SER A 411 17.31 -17.63 -2.03
CA SER A 411 16.16 -17.14 -2.80
C SER A 411 16.09 -17.68 -4.23
N ILE A 412 17.11 -18.40 -4.71
CA ILE A 412 17.15 -18.95 -6.07
C ILE A 412 16.59 -20.38 -6.07
N PRO A 413 15.70 -20.74 -7.01
CA PRO A 413 15.20 -22.11 -7.20
C PRO A 413 16.32 -23.14 -7.33
N ALA A 414 16.09 -24.36 -6.80
CA ALA A 414 17.14 -25.38 -6.69
C ALA A 414 17.75 -25.78 -8.04
N ASP A 415 16.96 -25.78 -9.10
CA ASP A 415 17.33 -26.04 -10.49
C ASP A 415 18.21 -24.95 -11.11
N LEU A 416 18.19 -23.73 -10.57
CA LEU A 416 18.94 -22.58 -11.09
C LEU A 416 20.11 -22.17 -10.18
N LYS A 417 20.38 -22.91 -9.10
CA LYS A 417 21.42 -22.56 -8.11
C LYS A 417 22.84 -22.55 -8.68
N ASP A 418 23.15 -23.44 -9.61
CA ASP A 418 24.47 -23.49 -10.24
C ASP A 418 24.73 -22.23 -11.07
N LYS A 419 23.75 -21.87 -11.92
CA LYS A 419 23.78 -20.62 -12.70
C LYS A 419 23.81 -19.38 -11.79
N GLY A 420 23.04 -19.39 -10.70
CA GLY A 420 23.08 -18.32 -9.69
C GLY A 420 24.44 -18.17 -9.02
N SER A 421 25.12 -19.28 -8.73
CA SER A 421 26.46 -19.28 -8.13
C SER A 421 27.52 -18.75 -9.11
N GLU A 422 27.41 -19.08 -10.40
CA GLU A 422 28.27 -18.56 -11.46
C GLU A 422 28.09 -17.04 -11.64
N LEU A 423 26.84 -16.56 -11.70
CA LEU A 423 26.55 -15.12 -11.77
C LEU A 423 27.01 -14.38 -10.51
N TYR A 424 26.86 -14.98 -9.33
CA TYR A 424 27.39 -14.42 -8.08
C TYR A 424 28.92 -14.28 -8.13
N ALA A 425 29.64 -15.31 -8.58
CA ALA A 425 31.09 -15.24 -8.76
C ALA A 425 31.47 -14.15 -9.77
N THR A 426 30.71 -14.01 -10.86
CA THR A 426 30.90 -12.95 -11.87
C THR A 426 30.66 -11.55 -11.27
N LEU A 427 29.66 -11.39 -10.41
CA LEU A 427 29.39 -10.12 -9.73
C LEU A 427 30.54 -9.71 -8.80
N ILE A 428 31.15 -10.65 -8.08
CA ILE A 428 32.22 -10.35 -7.13
C ILE A 428 33.57 -10.16 -7.84
N ASP A 429 34.00 -11.16 -8.61
CA ASP A 429 35.36 -11.31 -9.14
C ASP A 429 35.47 -11.18 -10.67
N GLY A 430 34.35 -11.05 -11.37
CA GLY A 430 34.34 -10.95 -12.84
C GLY A 430 34.99 -9.67 -13.38
N LYS A 431 35.30 -9.66 -14.68
CA LYS A 431 35.90 -8.49 -15.36
C LYS A 431 35.04 -7.21 -15.25
N GLY A 432 33.72 -7.38 -15.13
CA GLY A 432 32.74 -6.33 -14.86
C GLY A 432 32.18 -6.36 -13.44
N GLY A 433 32.80 -7.11 -12.52
CA GLY A 433 32.36 -7.27 -11.14
C GLY A 433 32.78 -6.12 -10.22
N LEU A 434 32.32 -6.17 -8.98
CA LEU A 434 32.47 -5.12 -7.97
C LEU A 434 33.95 -4.82 -7.64
N GLN A 435 34.82 -5.83 -7.59
CA GLN A 435 36.25 -5.62 -7.33
C GLN A 435 36.98 -4.94 -8.50
N ALA A 436 36.64 -5.33 -9.73
CA ALA A 436 37.15 -4.68 -10.93
C ALA A 436 36.68 -3.22 -11.00
N LEU A 437 35.42 -2.96 -10.65
CA LEU A 437 34.85 -1.62 -10.60
C LEU A 437 35.55 -0.72 -9.57
N ILE A 438 35.85 -1.22 -8.36
CA ILE A 438 36.68 -0.50 -7.37
C ILE A 438 38.04 -0.12 -7.97
N THR A 439 38.66 -1.05 -8.70
CA THR A 439 39.96 -0.81 -9.33
C THR A 439 39.88 0.28 -10.41
N SER A 440 38.84 0.29 -11.23
CA SER A 440 38.59 1.34 -12.23
C SER A 440 38.34 2.70 -11.58
N ILE A 441 37.59 2.75 -10.47
CA ILE A 441 37.35 3.98 -9.69
C ILE A 441 38.66 4.53 -9.12
N LYS A 442 39.52 3.68 -8.56
CA LYS A 442 40.84 4.09 -8.04
C LYS A 442 41.76 4.65 -9.12
N LYS A 443 41.63 4.15 -10.35
CA LYS A 443 42.35 4.67 -11.54
C LYS A 443 41.75 5.97 -12.09
N GLN A 444 40.60 6.42 -11.58
CA GLN A 444 39.92 7.65 -11.97
C GLN A 444 39.60 7.74 -13.48
N ASP A 445 39.29 6.59 -14.09
CA ASP A 445 38.97 6.45 -15.52
C ASP A 445 37.43 6.40 -15.69
N PRO A 446 36.77 7.52 -16.05
CA PRO A 446 35.31 7.62 -16.06
C PRO A 446 34.65 6.67 -17.07
N ASP A 447 35.30 6.41 -18.20
CA ASP A 447 34.77 5.55 -19.25
C ASP A 447 34.78 4.09 -18.80
N LYS A 448 35.88 3.63 -18.19
CA LYS A 448 35.94 2.28 -17.61
C LYS A 448 35.02 2.11 -16.40
N VAL A 449 34.83 3.15 -15.60
CA VAL A 449 33.85 3.11 -14.50
C VAL A 449 32.44 2.99 -15.06
N SER A 450 32.11 3.72 -16.12
CA SER A 450 30.79 3.63 -16.78
C SER A 450 30.52 2.23 -17.34
N LEU A 451 31.47 1.65 -18.08
CA LEU A 451 31.35 0.30 -18.65
C LEU A 451 31.26 -0.78 -17.57
N GLY A 452 32.12 -0.70 -16.54
CA GLY A 452 32.11 -1.64 -15.42
C GLY A 452 30.82 -1.56 -14.60
N LEU A 453 30.30 -0.34 -14.38
CA LEU A 453 29.04 -0.12 -13.69
C LEU A 453 27.85 -0.75 -14.44
N ALA A 454 27.77 -0.55 -15.76
CA ALA A 454 26.75 -1.17 -16.59
C ALA A 454 26.80 -2.70 -16.47
N ALA A 455 27.97 -3.30 -16.67
CA ALA A 455 28.15 -4.75 -16.56
C ALA A 455 27.81 -5.32 -15.17
N SER A 456 28.20 -4.62 -14.08
CA SER A 456 27.83 -5.01 -12.72
C SER A 456 26.31 -4.96 -12.52
N LEU A 457 25.65 -3.92 -13.00
CA LEU A 457 24.20 -3.76 -12.87
C LEU A 457 23.41 -4.77 -13.71
N ASP A 458 23.92 -5.16 -14.88
CA ASP A 458 23.34 -6.23 -15.71
C ASP A 458 23.44 -7.57 -14.98
N THR A 459 24.60 -7.89 -14.39
CA THR A 459 24.79 -9.11 -13.58
C THR A 459 23.86 -9.13 -12.35
N VAL A 460 23.66 -7.96 -11.71
CA VAL A 460 22.68 -7.82 -10.62
C VAL A 460 21.27 -8.11 -11.11
N ALA A 461 20.87 -7.54 -12.26
CA ALA A 461 19.55 -7.77 -12.84
C ALA A 461 19.32 -9.26 -13.17
N ASP A 462 20.33 -9.95 -13.71
CA ASP A 462 20.25 -11.37 -14.01
C ASP A 462 20.07 -12.22 -12.74
N LEU A 463 20.80 -11.90 -11.67
CA LEU A 463 20.60 -12.55 -10.37
C LEU A 463 19.20 -12.31 -9.80
N GLU A 464 18.70 -11.08 -9.88
CA GLU A 464 17.34 -10.75 -9.43
C GLU A 464 16.29 -11.51 -10.25
N LEU A 465 16.48 -11.65 -11.57
CA LEU A 465 15.60 -12.44 -12.43
C LEU A 465 15.59 -13.93 -12.07
N LEU A 466 16.71 -14.51 -11.65
CA LEU A 466 16.75 -15.89 -11.16
C LEU A 466 16.03 -16.06 -9.82
N GLN A 467 16.00 -15.03 -8.97
CA GLN A 467 15.25 -15.04 -7.71
C GLN A 467 13.74 -14.87 -7.94
N ALA A 468 13.34 -14.20 -9.03
CA ALA A 468 11.96 -13.93 -9.36
C ALA A 468 11.38 -14.98 -10.33
N SER A 469 11.10 -16.20 -9.86
CA SER A 469 10.58 -17.28 -10.72
C SER A 469 9.10 -17.13 -11.12
N GLY A 470 8.42 -16.04 -10.74
CA GLY A 470 7.01 -15.79 -11.02
C GLY A 470 6.52 -14.46 -10.43
N LEU A 471 5.20 -14.26 -10.37
CA LEU A 471 4.61 -13.05 -9.80
C LEU A 471 4.82 -13.00 -8.28
N SER A 472 5.13 -11.82 -7.74
CA SER A 472 5.29 -11.59 -6.30
C SER A 472 3.95 -11.40 -5.56
N PHE A 473 2.83 -11.47 -6.26
CA PHE A 473 1.48 -11.25 -5.74
C PHE A 473 0.49 -12.26 -6.37
N LEU A 474 -0.68 -12.36 -5.76
CA LEU A 474 -1.78 -13.16 -6.29
C LEU A 474 -2.68 -12.30 -7.16
N LEU A 475 -3.07 -12.84 -8.33
CA LEU A 475 -4.05 -12.17 -9.17
C LEU A 475 -5.45 -12.24 -8.53
N PRO A 476 -6.26 -11.17 -8.64
CA PRO A 476 -7.67 -11.20 -8.28
C PRO A 476 -8.42 -12.35 -8.98
N GLN A 477 -9.38 -12.98 -8.30
CA GLN A 477 -10.11 -14.15 -8.82
C GLN A 477 -10.72 -13.91 -10.20
N GLN A 478 -11.26 -12.71 -10.43
CA GLN A 478 -11.87 -12.30 -11.70
C GLN A 478 -10.90 -12.31 -12.89
N TYR A 479 -9.58 -12.29 -12.67
CA TYR A 479 -8.55 -12.27 -13.72
C TYR A 479 -7.80 -13.60 -13.88
N LEU A 480 -8.14 -14.64 -13.13
CA LEU A 480 -7.45 -15.93 -13.20
C LEU A 480 -7.57 -16.62 -14.57
N ASN A 481 -8.67 -16.32 -15.29
CA ASN A 481 -8.97 -16.85 -16.62
C ASN A 481 -8.39 -16.01 -17.77
N TYR A 482 -7.58 -14.99 -17.47
CA TYR A 482 -6.91 -14.19 -18.50
C TYR A 482 -5.56 -14.79 -18.89
N PRO A 483 -5.14 -14.63 -20.16
CA PRO A 483 -3.75 -14.83 -20.55
C PRO A 483 -2.85 -13.94 -19.70
N ARG A 484 -1.79 -14.50 -19.11
CA ARG A 484 -0.87 -13.76 -18.25
C ARG A 484 0.58 -14.17 -18.47
N LEU A 485 1.49 -13.23 -18.31
CA LEU A 485 2.93 -13.49 -18.33
C LEU A 485 3.46 -13.48 -16.89
N ALA A 486 3.87 -14.63 -16.37
CA ALA A 486 4.42 -14.75 -15.02
C ALA A 486 5.94 -14.51 -15.02
N GLY A 487 6.35 -13.31 -15.44
CA GLY A 487 7.76 -12.90 -15.51
C GLY A 487 8.03 -12.04 -16.74
N ARG A 488 9.24 -12.17 -17.32
CA ARG A 488 9.61 -11.45 -18.54
C ARG A 488 9.62 -12.32 -19.79
N GLY A 489 9.37 -11.66 -20.91
CA GLY A 489 9.59 -12.20 -22.25
C GLY A 489 10.26 -11.18 -23.16
N THR A 490 10.81 -11.66 -24.27
CA THR A 490 11.46 -10.83 -25.28
C THR A 490 10.76 -11.08 -26.61
N VAL A 491 10.30 -10.02 -27.26
CA VAL A 491 9.59 -10.04 -28.54
C VAL A 491 10.44 -9.35 -29.59
N GLU A 492 10.64 -10.03 -30.72
CA GLU A 492 11.29 -9.50 -31.90
C GLU A 492 10.24 -9.12 -32.94
N ILE A 493 10.26 -7.87 -33.41
CA ILE A 493 9.35 -7.36 -34.44
C ILE A 493 10.17 -6.92 -35.66
N THR A 494 9.85 -7.49 -36.82
CA THR A 494 10.42 -7.09 -38.10
C THR A 494 9.44 -6.18 -38.82
N ILE A 495 9.86 -4.96 -39.13
CA ILE A 495 9.06 -3.94 -39.80
C ILE A 495 9.58 -3.76 -41.23
N GLU A 496 8.66 -3.63 -42.19
CA GLU A 496 8.94 -3.37 -43.60
C GLU A 496 8.35 -2.01 -44.02
N LYS A 497 9.09 -1.28 -44.85
CA LYS A 497 8.67 0.02 -45.37
C LYS A 497 7.50 -0.09 -46.34
N GLY A 498 6.40 0.61 -46.04
CA GLY A 498 5.19 0.61 -46.89
C GLY A 498 5.34 1.46 -48.14
N ASP A 499 6.14 2.54 -48.08
CA ASP A 499 6.41 3.47 -49.17
C ASP A 499 7.56 3.02 -50.10
N GLY A 500 8.16 1.85 -49.84
CA GLY A 500 9.32 1.33 -50.57
C GLY A 500 10.64 2.04 -50.25
N SER A 501 10.65 2.95 -49.27
CA SER A 501 11.89 3.54 -48.75
C SER A 501 12.72 2.52 -47.96
N THR A 502 13.84 2.97 -47.39
CA THR A 502 14.75 2.13 -46.62
C THR A 502 15.00 2.73 -45.24
N PHE A 503 15.26 1.86 -44.27
CA PHE A 503 15.76 2.26 -42.96
C PHE A 503 17.25 2.58 -43.05
N SER A 504 17.66 3.67 -42.39
CA SER A 504 19.06 4.02 -42.22
C SER A 504 19.58 3.42 -40.91
N ALA A 505 20.72 2.71 -40.98
CA ALA A 505 21.39 2.20 -39.79
C ALA A 505 22.15 3.32 -39.07
N ALA A 506 22.05 3.40 -37.75
CA ALA A 506 22.75 4.41 -36.94
C ALA A 506 24.29 4.43 -37.08
N ALA A 507 24.91 3.37 -37.61
CA ALA A 507 26.36 3.21 -37.76
C ALA A 507 26.87 3.28 -39.22
N GLY A 508 26.14 3.92 -40.13
CA GLY A 508 26.55 4.03 -41.54
C GLY A 508 26.49 2.71 -42.32
N GLY A 509 25.67 1.76 -41.85
CA GLY A 509 25.44 0.48 -42.51
C GLY A 509 24.47 0.57 -43.69
N ASP A 510 24.38 -0.52 -44.45
CA ASP A 510 23.56 -0.63 -45.65
C ASP A 510 22.09 -0.30 -45.39
N GLN A 511 21.48 0.43 -46.33
CA GLN A 511 20.05 0.71 -46.34
C GLN A 511 19.26 -0.60 -46.52
N ARG A 512 18.31 -0.87 -45.61
CA ARG A 512 17.50 -2.09 -45.63
C ARG A 512 16.03 -1.75 -45.78
N LYS A 513 15.30 -2.54 -46.57
CA LYS A 513 13.84 -2.44 -46.73
C LYS A 513 13.08 -2.88 -45.47
N SER A 514 13.72 -3.69 -44.64
CA SER A 514 13.19 -4.14 -43.36
C SER A 514 14.18 -3.89 -42.23
N ALA A 515 13.66 -3.66 -41.04
CA ALA A 515 14.43 -3.44 -39.83
C ALA A 515 13.78 -4.19 -38.66
N THR A 516 14.61 -4.61 -37.72
CA THR A 516 14.20 -5.42 -36.58
C THR A 516 14.35 -4.63 -35.30
N ILE A 517 13.31 -4.63 -34.47
CA ILE A 517 13.31 -4.08 -33.13
C ILE A 517 13.07 -5.19 -32.11
N GLN A 518 13.68 -5.08 -30.93
CA GLN A 518 13.45 -6.00 -29.82
C GLN A 518 12.81 -5.26 -28.65
N ILE A 519 11.80 -5.91 -28.07
CA ILE A 519 11.01 -5.39 -26.97
C ILE A 519 11.11 -6.39 -25.82
N VAL A 520 11.46 -5.91 -24.64
CA VAL A 520 11.30 -6.70 -23.41
C VAL A 520 9.96 -6.34 -22.81
N ILE A 521 9.11 -7.36 -22.64
CA ILE A 521 7.79 -7.26 -22.01
C ILE A 521 7.88 -7.74 -20.55
N ASP A 522 7.28 -6.97 -19.64
CA ASP A 522 7.38 -7.12 -18.19
C ASP A 522 6.05 -7.51 -17.57
N GLY A 523 5.89 -8.81 -17.34
CA GLY A 523 4.74 -9.36 -16.63
C GLY A 523 4.84 -9.25 -15.11
N TYR A 524 5.98 -8.84 -14.54
CA TYR A 524 6.05 -8.55 -13.09
C TYR A 524 5.19 -7.33 -12.72
N SER A 525 5.18 -6.32 -13.57
CA SER A 525 4.40 -5.10 -13.35
C SER A 525 3.05 -5.11 -14.07
N ALA A 526 2.99 -5.70 -15.26
CA ALA A 526 1.78 -5.76 -16.08
C ALA A 526 1.50 -7.19 -16.59
N PRO A 527 1.19 -8.15 -15.69
CA PRO A 527 1.02 -9.56 -16.06
C PRO A 527 -0.07 -9.81 -17.08
N LEU A 528 -1.23 -9.14 -16.98
CA LEU A 528 -2.36 -9.37 -17.88
C LEU A 528 -2.12 -8.72 -19.24
N THR A 529 -1.61 -7.49 -19.24
CA THR A 529 -1.31 -6.76 -20.47
C THR A 529 -0.19 -7.45 -21.26
N ALA A 530 0.93 -7.77 -20.60
CA ALA A 530 2.05 -8.47 -21.24
C ALA A 530 1.65 -9.88 -21.68
N GLY A 531 0.82 -10.59 -20.90
CA GLY A 531 0.32 -11.92 -21.25
C GLY A 531 -0.57 -11.93 -22.48
N ASN A 532 -1.51 -10.98 -22.57
CA ASN A 532 -2.35 -10.84 -23.75
C ASN A 532 -1.52 -10.49 -24.99
N PHE A 533 -0.58 -9.55 -24.88
CA PHE A 533 0.32 -9.21 -25.98
C PHE A 533 1.15 -10.42 -26.45
N ALA A 534 1.74 -11.17 -25.51
CA ALA A 534 2.51 -12.38 -25.81
C ALA A 534 1.65 -13.46 -26.49
N LYS A 535 0.40 -13.66 -26.05
CA LYS A 535 -0.56 -14.56 -26.73
C LYS A 535 -0.79 -14.11 -28.18
N LEU A 536 -1.02 -12.82 -28.40
CA LEU A 536 -1.28 -12.29 -29.75
C LEU A 536 -0.07 -12.44 -30.68
N VAL A 537 1.13 -12.15 -30.18
CA VAL A 537 2.39 -12.39 -30.91
C VAL A 537 2.56 -13.86 -31.27
N THR A 538 2.40 -14.77 -30.31
CA THR A 538 2.57 -16.22 -30.54
C THR A 538 1.53 -16.80 -31.50
N SER A 539 0.34 -16.20 -31.56
CA SER A 539 -0.71 -16.54 -32.52
C SER A 539 -0.56 -15.90 -33.92
N GLY A 540 0.47 -15.08 -34.14
CA GLY A 540 0.69 -14.38 -35.42
C GLY A 540 -0.33 -13.26 -35.71
N ALA A 541 -1.00 -12.74 -34.67
CA ALA A 541 -2.06 -11.73 -34.85
C ALA A 541 -1.53 -10.41 -35.45
N TYR A 542 -0.28 -10.07 -35.16
CA TYR A 542 0.38 -8.84 -35.64
C TYR A 542 1.04 -8.98 -37.02
N ASP A 543 1.11 -10.19 -37.58
CA ASP A 543 1.75 -10.41 -38.88
C ASP A 543 0.91 -9.77 -40.00
N GLY A 544 1.52 -8.84 -40.73
CA GLY A 544 0.89 -8.02 -41.76
C GLY A 544 0.13 -6.79 -41.22
N ALA A 545 0.19 -6.51 -39.90
CA ALA A 545 -0.45 -5.33 -39.33
C ALA A 545 0.22 -4.05 -39.81
N LYS A 546 -0.58 -3.03 -40.15
CA LYS A 546 -0.08 -1.72 -40.54
C LYS A 546 0.21 -0.85 -39.32
N LEU A 547 1.14 0.08 -39.48
CA LEU A 547 1.53 1.06 -38.48
C LEU A 547 1.05 2.44 -38.91
N ASN A 548 0.52 3.18 -37.95
CA ASN A 548 0.19 4.59 -38.10
C ASN A 548 1.06 5.42 -37.16
N THR A 549 1.55 6.56 -37.63
CA THR A 549 2.35 7.48 -36.83
C THR A 549 1.53 8.71 -36.45
N VAL A 550 1.45 8.96 -35.15
CA VAL A 550 0.88 10.17 -34.53
C VAL A 550 2.04 10.88 -33.83
N ASN A 551 1.95 12.20 -33.61
CA ASN A 551 3.04 13.07 -33.13
C ASN A 551 4.05 12.44 -32.16
N GLN A 552 3.59 11.70 -31.14
CA GLN A 552 4.43 11.08 -30.12
C GLN A 552 4.28 9.56 -30.02
N ALA A 553 3.68 8.90 -31.00
CA ALA A 553 3.43 7.46 -30.95
C ALA A 553 3.41 6.80 -32.32
N VAL A 554 3.94 5.58 -32.39
CA VAL A 554 3.73 4.65 -33.50
C VAL A 554 2.73 3.61 -33.04
N ILE A 555 1.51 3.64 -33.57
CA ILE A 555 0.40 2.79 -33.15
C ILE A 555 0.11 1.72 -34.21
N THR A 556 -0.19 0.51 -33.78
CA THR A 556 -0.71 -0.52 -34.70
C THR A 556 -2.13 -0.17 -35.13
N GLU A 557 -2.47 -0.38 -36.39
CA GLU A 557 -3.89 -0.36 -36.80
C GLU A 557 -4.64 -1.56 -36.18
N ASP A 558 -5.94 -1.42 -36.00
CA ASP A 558 -6.77 -2.49 -35.47
C ASP A 558 -6.73 -3.70 -36.42
N GLY A 559 -6.22 -4.81 -35.90
CA GLY A 559 -6.14 -6.10 -36.60
C GLY A 559 -7.32 -7.01 -36.31
N SER A 560 -8.45 -6.45 -35.87
CA SER A 560 -9.66 -7.20 -35.55
C SER A 560 -10.04 -8.15 -36.70
N GLY A 561 -9.99 -9.45 -36.43
CA GLY A 561 -10.41 -10.49 -37.38
C GLY A 561 -9.57 -11.77 -37.43
N LYS A 562 -8.36 -11.82 -36.84
CA LYS A 562 -7.50 -13.02 -36.94
C LYS A 562 -7.52 -13.96 -35.73
N VAL A 563 -7.67 -13.44 -34.51
CA VAL A 563 -7.50 -14.23 -33.27
C VAL A 563 -8.44 -13.73 -32.18
N GLU A 564 -9.06 -14.65 -31.43
CA GLU A 564 -9.89 -14.33 -30.27
C GLU A 564 -9.04 -13.69 -29.15
N SER A 565 -9.40 -12.49 -28.74
CA SER A 565 -8.75 -11.76 -27.65
C SER A 565 -9.77 -11.38 -26.58
N VAL A 566 -9.25 -11.08 -25.40
CA VAL A 566 -10.06 -10.64 -24.26
C VAL A 566 -9.71 -9.19 -23.98
N SER A 567 -10.70 -8.34 -23.75
CA SER A 567 -10.45 -6.97 -23.29
C SER A 567 -9.77 -7.01 -21.92
N VAL A 568 -8.55 -6.47 -21.87
CA VAL A 568 -7.70 -6.48 -20.67
C VAL A 568 -7.99 -5.22 -19.85
N PRO A 569 -8.12 -5.30 -18.51
CA PRO A 569 -8.24 -4.09 -17.70
C PRO A 569 -7.00 -3.19 -17.85
N LEU A 570 -7.17 -1.88 -17.68
CA LEU A 570 -6.05 -0.96 -17.46
C LEU A 570 -5.22 -1.47 -16.29
N GLU A 571 -3.91 -1.65 -16.50
CA GLU A 571 -2.99 -2.27 -15.54
C GLU A 571 -1.79 -1.35 -15.32
N VAL A 572 -1.71 -0.74 -14.13
CA VAL A 572 -0.64 0.20 -13.78
C VAL A 572 -0.10 -0.12 -12.40
N MET A 573 1.19 -0.46 -12.29
CA MET A 573 1.85 -0.74 -11.01
C MET A 573 2.47 0.54 -10.43
N PRO A 574 1.98 1.06 -9.29
CA PRO A 574 2.59 2.22 -8.64
C PRO A 574 3.89 1.84 -7.93
N SER A 575 4.87 2.75 -7.96
CA SER A 575 6.16 2.58 -7.31
C SER A 575 5.97 2.44 -5.79
N GLY A 576 6.55 1.38 -5.22
CA GLY A 576 6.42 1.04 -3.81
C GLY A 576 5.18 0.22 -3.44
N GLN A 577 4.28 -0.05 -4.39
CA GLN A 577 3.22 -1.05 -4.22
C GLN A 577 3.68 -2.42 -4.69
N PHE A 578 3.05 -3.48 -4.17
CA PHE A 578 3.40 -4.88 -4.50
C PHE A 578 2.60 -5.45 -5.66
N GLU A 579 1.48 -4.83 -6.02
CA GLU A 579 0.56 -5.28 -7.05
C GLU A 579 0.14 -4.12 -7.96
N PRO A 580 -0.28 -4.39 -9.20
CA PRO A 580 -0.84 -3.39 -10.07
C PRO A 580 -2.25 -2.98 -9.67
N LEU A 581 -2.59 -1.73 -9.97
CA LEU A 581 -3.95 -1.24 -10.00
C LEU A 581 -4.62 -1.74 -11.27
N TYR A 582 -5.87 -2.16 -11.14
CA TYR A 582 -6.70 -2.65 -12.23
C TYR A 582 -7.87 -1.69 -12.46
N ARG A 583 -8.14 -1.34 -13.72
CA ARG A 583 -9.24 -0.44 -14.13
C ARG A 583 -9.17 0.96 -13.54
N THR A 584 -8.02 1.34 -12.99
CA THR A 584 -7.85 2.64 -12.32
C THR A 584 -6.57 3.27 -12.82
N PRO A 585 -6.62 4.48 -13.38
CA PRO A 585 -5.42 5.19 -13.78
C PRO A 585 -4.64 5.64 -12.54
N LEU A 586 -3.35 5.88 -12.73
CA LEU A 586 -2.48 6.39 -11.69
C LEU A 586 -2.43 7.93 -11.73
N SER A 587 -2.76 8.58 -10.62
CA SER A 587 -2.70 10.03 -10.51
C SER A 587 -1.28 10.50 -10.18
N VAL A 588 -0.55 10.94 -11.21
CA VAL A 588 0.81 11.47 -11.06
C VAL A 588 0.83 12.82 -10.33
N GLN A 589 -0.28 13.57 -10.39
CA GLN A 589 -0.42 14.85 -9.68
C GLN A 589 -0.29 14.68 -8.17
N ASP A 590 -0.71 13.52 -7.65
CA ASP A 590 -0.62 13.22 -6.22
C ASP A 590 0.74 12.65 -5.81
N GLY A 591 1.75 12.74 -6.70
CA GLY A 591 3.11 12.28 -6.47
C GLY A 591 3.33 10.78 -6.59
N GLU A 592 2.37 10.06 -7.17
CA GLU A 592 2.51 8.63 -7.46
C GLU A 592 3.17 8.43 -8.82
N LEU A 593 4.16 7.55 -8.87
CA LEU A 593 4.91 7.28 -10.10
C LEU A 593 4.76 5.80 -10.45
N PRO A 594 4.55 5.44 -11.71
CA PRO A 594 4.48 4.05 -12.10
C PRO A 594 5.86 3.38 -12.05
N VAL A 595 5.89 2.08 -11.80
CA VAL A 595 7.09 1.24 -11.89
C VAL A 595 7.63 1.20 -13.33
N LEU A 596 6.73 1.20 -14.31
CA LEU A 596 7.03 1.32 -15.74
C LEU A 596 6.53 2.69 -16.25
N PRO A 597 7.37 3.74 -16.25
CA PRO A 597 6.98 5.03 -16.80
C PRO A 597 6.79 5.01 -18.31
N LEU A 598 5.71 5.66 -18.77
CA LEU A 598 5.49 6.01 -20.16
C LEU A 598 6.52 7.05 -20.63
N SER A 599 7.04 7.88 -19.73
CA SER A 599 8.02 8.96 -20.00
C SER A 599 9.44 8.50 -20.39
N VAL A 600 9.54 7.35 -21.06
CA VAL A 600 10.78 6.75 -21.56
C VAL A 600 10.62 6.53 -23.05
N TYR A 601 11.59 6.99 -23.83
CA TYR A 601 11.58 6.80 -25.28
C TYR A 601 11.60 5.30 -25.63
N GLY A 602 10.64 4.86 -26.44
CA GLY A 602 10.46 3.46 -26.81
C GLY A 602 9.69 2.62 -25.78
N ALA A 603 8.97 3.26 -24.84
CA ALA A 603 7.97 2.60 -24.01
C ALA A 603 6.90 1.95 -24.90
N VAL A 604 6.44 0.76 -24.51
CA VAL A 604 5.39 0.02 -25.22
C VAL A 604 4.20 -0.10 -24.30
N ALA A 605 3.05 0.39 -24.78
CA ALA A 605 1.81 0.43 -24.02
C ALA A 605 0.62 0.02 -24.89
N MET A 606 -0.43 -0.49 -24.24
CA MET A 606 -1.70 -0.74 -24.92
C MET A 606 -2.51 0.55 -25.01
N ALA A 607 -3.16 0.77 -26.15
CA ALA A 607 -4.15 1.83 -26.31
C ALA A 607 -5.38 1.56 -25.41
N HIS A 608 -6.25 2.54 -25.20
CA HIS A 608 -7.53 2.32 -24.53
C HIS A 608 -8.50 1.53 -25.41
N SER A 609 -9.46 0.86 -24.78
CA SER A 609 -10.63 0.33 -25.48
C SER A 609 -11.47 1.49 -26.02
N GLU A 610 -12.08 1.31 -27.18
CA GLU A 610 -13.02 2.30 -27.75
C GLU A 610 -14.24 2.57 -26.86
N THR A 611 -14.55 1.64 -25.95
CA THR A 611 -15.76 1.69 -25.11
C THR A 611 -15.53 2.25 -23.71
N SER A 612 -14.30 2.18 -23.19
CA SER A 612 -13.99 2.57 -21.82
C SER A 612 -12.49 2.71 -21.60
N ASP A 613 -12.09 3.77 -20.91
CA ASP A 613 -10.70 4.01 -20.50
C ASP A 613 -10.25 3.09 -19.35
N GLU A 614 -11.19 2.43 -18.66
CA GLU A 614 -10.90 1.41 -17.65
C GLU A 614 -10.30 0.13 -18.24
N TYR A 615 -10.38 -0.04 -19.56
CA TYR A 615 -9.87 -1.19 -20.27
C TYR A 615 -8.86 -0.78 -21.33
N SER A 616 -7.86 -1.63 -21.52
CA SER A 616 -6.97 -1.57 -22.65
C SER A 616 -7.62 -2.20 -23.88
N SER A 617 -7.23 -1.70 -25.04
CA SER A 617 -7.55 -2.29 -26.33
C SER A 617 -7.08 -3.76 -26.33
N PRO A 618 -7.89 -4.68 -26.87
CA PRO A 618 -7.48 -6.07 -26.96
C PRO A 618 -6.26 -6.28 -27.87
N TYR A 619 -6.12 -5.48 -28.93
CA TYR A 619 -5.11 -5.70 -29.98
C TYR A 619 -4.15 -4.52 -30.13
N GLN A 620 -4.63 -3.29 -29.93
CA GLN A 620 -3.90 -2.11 -30.33
C GLN A 620 -2.84 -1.72 -29.31
N PHE A 621 -1.58 -1.71 -29.74
CA PHE A 621 -0.46 -1.22 -28.94
C PHE A 621 0.27 -0.11 -29.66
N PHE A 622 1.05 0.66 -28.92
CA PHE A 622 1.89 1.70 -29.49
C PHE A 622 3.27 1.77 -28.86
N PHE A 623 4.23 2.20 -29.67
CA PHE A 623 5.52 2.67 -29.20
C PHE A 623 5.43 4.15 -28.91
N TYR A 624 5.74 4.54 -27.68
CA TYR A 624 5.74 5.94 -27.28
C TYR A 624 7.10 6.59 -27.59
N LEU A 625 7.07 7.59 -28.48
CA LEU A 625 8.21 8.39 -28.91
C LEU A 625 8.37 9.60 -27.98
N TYR A 626 8.65 9.33 -26.70
CA TYR A 626 8.75 10.36 -25.67
C TYR A 626 9.71 11.49 -26.08
N ASP A 627 9.21 12.72 -26.04
CA ASP A 627 9.99 13.94 -26.24
C ASP A 627 9.82 14.85 -25.03
N LYS A 628 10.94 15.24 -24.42
CA LYS A 628 10.99 16.14 -23.26
C LYS A 628 10.36 17.50 -23.55
N ARG A 629 10.37 17.96 -24.81
CA ARG A 629 9.78 19.25 -25.21
C ARG A 629 8.25 19.28 -25.06
N ASN A 630 7.64 18.10 -25.07
CA ASN A 630 6.19 17.90 -24.98
C ASN A 630 5.83 17.22 -23.64
N SER A 631 6.62 17.48 -22.60
CA SER A 631 6.43 16.89 -21.27
C SER A 631 6.11 17.95 -20.23
N GLY A 632 5.37 17.57 -19.21
CA GLY A 632 5.01 18.44 -18.09
C GLY A 632 6.17 18.70 -17.13
N LEU A 633 5.86 19.38 -16.03
CA LEU A 633 6.82 19.65 -14.94
C LEU A 633 7.45 18.34 -14.45
N GLY A 634 8.76 18.35 -14.22
CA GLY A 634 9.53 17.15 -13.85
C GLY A 634 9.94 16.25 -15.04
N GLY A 635 9.57 16.61 -16.27
CA GLY A 635 9.88 15.84 -17.47
C GLY A 635 9.09 14.53 -17.51
N LEU A 636 7.81 14.57 -17.16
CA LEU A 636 6.89 13.44 -17.27
C LEU A 636 5.89 13.71 -18.41
N SER A 637 5.48 12.66 -19.10
CA SER A 637 4.38 12.72 -20.07
C SER A 637 3.11 13.21 -19.39
N PHE A 638 2.28 13.95 -20.12
CA PHE A 638 0.95 14.34 -19.65
C PHE A 638 0.04 13.11 -19.46
N ASP A 639 0.30 12.03 -20.20
CA ASP A 639 -0.45 10.78 -20.15
C ASP A 639 0.19 9.74 -19.22
N GLU A 640 1.16 10.15 -18.40
CA GLU A 640 1.81 9.27 -17.43
C GLU A 640 0.76 8.70 -16.45
N GLY A 641 0.79 7.37 -16.27
CA GLY A 641 -0.18 6.67 -15.44
C GLY A 641 -1.56 6.41 -16.07
N GLN A 642 -1.81 6.85 -17.31
CA GLN A 642 -3.10 6.63 -17.98
C GLN A 642 -3.14 5.34 -18.80
N PHE A 643 -1.99 4.84 -19.26
CA PHE A 643 -1.90 3.65 -20.11
C PHE A 643 -1.23 2.47 -19.41
N SER A 644 -1.60 1.25 -19.81
CA SER A 644 -0.93 0.01 -19.41
C SER A 644 0.42 -0.10 -20.13
N VAL A 645 1.47 0.49 -19.55
CA VAL A 645 2.85 0.30 -20.01
C VAL A 645 3.30 -1.09 -19.59
N PHE A 646 3.68 -1.93 -20.55
CA PHE A 646 4.01 -3.33 -20.29
C PHE A 646 5.39 -3.73 -20.81
N GLY A 647 6.17 -2.80 -21.37
CA GLY A 647 7.49 -3.13 -21.87
C GLY A 647 8.23 -1.95 -22.46
N TYR A 648 9.47 -2.22 -22.91
CA TYR A 648 10.32 -1.23 -23.56
C TYR A 648 11.06 -1.84 -24.74
N THR A 649 11.27 -1.04 -25.77
CA THR A 649 12.20 -1.34 -26.86
C THR A 649 13.62 -1.30 -26.30
N THR A 650 14.35 -2.41 -26.34
CA THR A 650 15.73 -2.53 -25.83
C THR A 650 16.77 -2.56 -26.94
N ALA A 651 16.40 -3.03 -28.14
CA ALA A 651 17.25 -2.96 -29.33
C ALA A 651 16.47 -2.35 -30.51
N GLY A 652 17.18 -1.58 -31.35
CA GLY A 652 16.58 -0.94 -32.52
C GLY A 652 15.78 0.34 -32.22
N LYS A 653 16.09 1.05 -31.12
CA LYS A 653 15.41 2.30 -30.74
C LYS A 653 15.51 3.39 -31.81
N ASP A 654 16.62 3.44 -32.53
CA ASP A 654 16.90 4.37 -33.64
C ASP A 654 15.97 4.14 -34.86
N ILE A 655 15.38 2.95 -34.98
CA ILE A 655 14.42 2.62 -36.03
C ILE A 655 13.06 3.27 -35.76
N LEU A 656 12.67 3.41 -34.49
CA LEU A 656 11.33 3.88 -34.10
C LEU A 656 10.99 5.26 -34.70
N GLY A 657 11.93 6.20 -34.66
CA GLY A 657 11.75 7.53 -35.24
C GLY A 657 11.74 7.57 -36.77
N GLN A 658 12.08 6.47 -37.44
CA GLN A 658 12.05 6.34 -38.89
C GLN A 658 10.76 5.72 -39.41
N ILE A 659 9.96 5.07 -38.55
CA ILE A 659 8.68 4.47 -38.94
C ILE A 659 7.72 5.56 -39.44
N LYS A 660 6.95 5.26 -40.47
CA LYS A 660 5.93 6.16 -41.04
C LYS A 660 4.58 5.46 -41.13
N THR A 661 3.51 6.24 -41.20
CA THR A 661 2.17 5.73 -41.52
C THR A 661 2.20 4.92 -42.82
N GLY A 662 1.70 3.68 -42.75
CA GLY A 662 1.67 2.73 -43.86
C GLY A 662 2.76 1.66 -43.82
N ASP A 663 3.78 1.79 -42.95
CA ASP A 663 4.75 0.72 -42.69
C ASP A 663 4.07 -0.52 -42.09
N ILE A 664 4.64 -1.70 -42.30
CA ILE A 664 3.98 -2.99 -42.01
C ILE A 664 4.84 -3.82 -41.05
N ILE A 665 4.20 -4.41 -40.03
CA ILE A 665 4.81 -5.47 -39.23
C ILE A 665 4.84 -6.73 -40.10
N LYS A 666 6.02 -7.08 -40.62
CA LYS A 666 6.22 -8.28 -41.43
C LYS A 666 6.08 -9.54 -40.58
N SER A 667 6.63 -9.53 -39.38
CA SER A 667 6.48 -10.61 -38.41
C SER A 667 6.76 -10.15 -36.99
N ALA A 668 6.01 -10.68 -36.02
CA ALA A 668 6.32 -10.55 -34.60
C ALA A 668 6.53 -11.95 -33.98
N LYS A 669 7.60 -12.14 -33.19
CA LYS A 669 7.93 -13.43 -32.58
C LYS A 669 8.33 -13.29 -31.12
N LEU A 670 7.77 -14.13 -30.25
CA LEU A 670 8.22 -14.28 -28.87
C LEU A 670 9.45 -15.19 -28.86
N ILE A 671 10.63 -14.63 -28.63
CA ILE A 671 11.91 -15.37 -28.63
C ILE A 671 12.29 -15.89 -27.25
N GLU A 672 11.81 -15.25 -26.18
CA GLU A 672 12.02 -15.66 -24.79
C GLU A 672 10.75 -15.47 -23.96
N GLY A 673 10.56 -16.28 -22.91
CA GLY A 673 9.43 -16.16 -21.97
C GLY A 673 8.19 -16.98 -22.33
N GLN A 674 8.26 -17.84 -23.35
CA GLN A 674 7.17 -18.76 -23.72
C GLN A 674 6.79 -19.73 -22.59
N ASP A 675 7.79 -20.17 -21.82
CA ASP A 675 7.65 -21.02 -20.63
C ASP A 675 6.91 -20.33 -19.47
N ARG A 676 6.86 -18.99 -19.48
CA ARG A 676 6.21 -18.16 -18.45
C ARG A 676 4.85 -17.62 -18.89
N LEU A 677 4.47 -17.85 -20.14
CA LEU A 677 3.17 -17.48 -20.68
C LEU A 677 2.13 -18.50 -20.23
N ILE A 678 1.18 -18.08 -19.40
CA ILE A 678 0.10 -18.92 -18.91
C ILE A 678 -1.17 -18.54 -19.65
N LEU A 679 -1.74 -19.52 -20.37
CA LEU A 679 -3.01 -19.39 -21.07
C LEU A 679 -4.13 -20.04 -20.26
N PRO A 680 -5.36 -19.51 -20.29
CA PRO A 680 -6.51 -20.17 -19.68
C PRO A 680 -6.77 -21.53 -20.35
N ALA A 681 -7.26 -22.50 -19.57
CA ALA A 681 -7.68 -23.79 -20.10
C ALA A 681 -8.79 -23.56 -21.14
N GLN A 682 -8.61 -24.05 -22.36
CA GLN A 682 -9.68 -24.00 -23.34
C GLN A 682 -10.82 -24.91 -22.88
N ASN A 683 -11.99 -24.32 -22.61
CA ASN A 683 -13.21 -25.09 -22.48
C ASN A 683 -13.53 -25.69 -23.85
N ASN A 684 -13.16 -26.95 -24.05
CA ASN A 684 -13.61 -27.76 -25.18
C ASN A 684 -15.13 -28.01 -25.08
N ASN A 685 -15.94 -26.99 -25.33
CA ASN A 685 -17.38 -27.13 -25.57
C ASN A 685 -17.66 -27.35 -27.06
N ASN A 686 -16.90 -28.24 -27.70
CA ASN A 686 -17.20 -28.82 -29.01
C ASN A 686 -17.18 -30.35 -28.89
N SER A 687 -18.15 -30.89 -28.17
CA SER A 687 -18.63 -32.27 -28.37
C SER A 687 -20.07 -32.35 -27.86
N SER A 688 -20.98 -32.83 -28.70
CA SER A 688 -22.45 -32.85 -28.60
C SER A 688 -23.11 -31.46 -28.57
N THR A 689 -23.85 -31.00 -29.58
CA THR A 689 -24.80 -31.68 -30.49
C THR A 689 -24.77 -31.18 -31.92
#